data_AF-A0A257IVF5-F1
#
_entry.id   AF-A0A257IVF5-F1
#
_cell.length_a   1.000
_cell.length_b   1.000
_cell.length_c   1.000
_cell.angle_alpha   90.00
_cell.angle_beta   90.00
_cell.angle_gamma   90.00
#
_symmetry.space_group_name_H-M   'P 1'
#
loop_
_entity.id
_entity.type
_entity.pdbx_description
1 polymer ?
#
loop_
_entity_poly.entity_id
_entity_poly.type
_entity_poly.pdbx_seq_one_letter_code
_entity_poly.pdbx_strand_id
1 'polypeptide(L)'
;MNENLNFWRTWHKNEKLPLFIAFFLLFVLLIGGVFAWFKGIENIIQWDVLSELHEKIIATNSFFYDEFKFSASSPIWYIKERYMPSLVEVNTLTFYALLGGSLLGLTFLLTGLSRLRGPWFLIGALMLGGVLIAMHSESVFLANSNWPFLVAFVVTGSFYYYSNNFGQKLTTTVILIIWIFLWSLLLFLANKFSVINQPNLSLAAYGLVAFLIISGVFIFLISHEIIAGLVWLVSKNAQKGKSSLPQFLIISIIFLANVLLVFLENSNKIEKSSFVIPSIVLFLISAILGLWGFRQFIHQKAWFSYQMSGVWIYLGMASIALATVGFVFGTNNDPLIDLFEDFVSISMLAISLSFIVYVLINYLQIFKQGLEVHKVLYKAPFNKLIYARTISVFLILFLFSLKNFYSFYQAKAGISNAIADFYLVEGDLKAAETFYKESTHNDLKNHKANVSLASMALSQGDKINAAFFFNQTLDYKPSPYAFAGLSASLENENLYFEALFALQKGLKKFPENSQLLTNLSYLQDKAKITDSVLVNLDKSLKNCKKCEVENTNFLAFWIENSKPEKLEEMSNLAEKLDYSGIKANQFAINRMLDKETIFEKFELGKDSALDMSRAAYLFNSISHTKTVNKTQIDAETIKRLQNNPYNEPVFESLSWTYAQQNYIRQSKTIGIKQLYLLANANSKYKNIYNQNLGLWLMKEGVLDQALLRLKAAGDSSSFSLLSNANLKQKVEKDLQLQSKKYGANITGKNYIEVLNQAPFNPYLIEKISNYLTSKNKKLEAYNVAFYAAEVNSESALIWETLVKKAIDISEFEYAMDGIKKLETITSNSKLDSLKKLYNEQKQKVQSGGF
;
A
#
# COMPACT_ATOMS: atom_id res chain seq x y z
N MET A 1 4.85 48.87 23.24
CA MET A 1 4.95 47.39 23.32
C MET A 1 4.36 46.67 22.10
N ASN A 2 3.25 47.16 21.52
CA ASN A 2 2.59 46.53 20.36
C ASN A 2 3.17 46.87 18.97
N GLU A 3 3.92 47.97 18.81
CA GLU A 3 4.41 48.44 17.50
C GLU A 3 5.63 47.67 16.96
N ASN A 4 6.38 46.97 17.83
CA ASN A 4 7.58 46.23 17.39
C ASN A 4 7.31 44.77 17.00
N LEU A 5 6.31 44.12 17.61
CA LEU A 5 5.93 42.75 17.27
C LEU A 5 5.07 42.71 15.99
N ASN A 6 4.08 43.61 15.87
CA ASN A 6 3.20 43.71 14.72
C ASN A 6 3.68 44.82 13.76
N PHE A 7 4.89 44.68 13.22
CA PHE A 7 5.52 45.71 12.39
C PHE A 7 4.69 46.10 11.15
N TRP A 8 3.82 45.20 10.70
CA TRP A 8 2.93 45.40 9.56
C TRP A 8 1.69 46.25 9.87
N ARG A 9 1.39 46.58 11.15
CA ARG A 9 0.17 47.32 11.51
C ARG A 9 0.05 48.67 10.83
N THR A 10 1.17 49.35 10.59
CA THR A 10 1.23 50.67 9.95
C THR A 10 1.22 50.62 8.42
N TRP A 11 1.26 49.43 7.81
CA TRP A 11 1.34 49.30 6.34
C TRP A 11 -0.02 49.51 5.68
N HIS A 12 -0.01 49.94 4.41
CA HIS A 12 -1.24 50.08 3.62
C HIS A 12 -1.90 48.70 3.37
N LYS A 13 -3.23 48.67 3.26
CA LYS A 13 -4.00 47.43 3.03
C LYS A 13 -3.49 46.62 1.82
N ASN A 14 -3.12 47.32 0.74
CA ASN A 14 -2.63 46.73 -0.51
C ASN A 14 -1.29 45.99 -0.36
N GLU A 15 -0.52 46.29 0.69
CA GLU A 15 0.77 45.65 0.99
C GLU A 15 0.66 44.61 2.12
N LYS A 16 -0.32 44.76 3.00
CA LYS A 16 -0.63 43.78 4.05
C LYS A 16 -1.14 42.46 3.49
N LEU A 17 -2.04 42.51 2.50
CA LEU A 17 -2.62 41.30 1.89
C LEU A 17 -1.54 40.36 1.32
N PRO A 18 -0.65 40.78 0.40
CA PRO A 18 0.37 39.88 -0.13
C PRO A 18 1.35 39.39 0.94
N LEU A 19 1.62 40.20 1.98
CA LEU A 19 2.43 39.77 3.13
C LEU A 19 1.76 38.64 3.91
N PHE A 20 0.46 38.74 4.20
CA PHE A 20 -0.26 37.68 4.90
C PHE A 20 -0.37 36.40 4.08
N ILE A 21 -0.57 36.52 2.76
CA ILE A 21 -0.53 35.37 1.85
C ILE A 21 0.85 34.70 1.89
N ALA A 22 1.94 35.49 1.85
CA ALA A 22 3.29 34.95 1.95
C ALA A 22 3.54 34.20 3.28
N PHE A 23 3.11 34.77 4.40
CA PHE A 23 3.20 34.08 5.70
C PHE A 23 2.34 32.82 5.77
N PHE A 24 1.14 32.84 5.21
CA PHE A 24 0.28 31.66 5.13
C PHE A 24 0.94 30.54 4.32
N LEU A 25 1.53 30.86 3.16
CA LEU A 25 2.22 29.89 2.33
C LEU A 25 3.45 29.30 3.02
N LEU A 26 4.25 30.14 3.71
CA LEU A 26 5.35 29.67 4.55
C LEU A 26 4.88 28.73 5.66
N PHE A 27 3.74 29.05 6.29
CA PHE A 27 3.14 28.21 7.32
C PHE A 27 2.68 26.86 6.76
N VAL A 28 2.12 26.82 5.54
CA VAL A 28 1.78 25.58 4.84
C VAL A 28 3.03 24.75 4.54
N LEU A 29 4.10 25.36 4.01
CA LEU A 29 5.38 24.67 3.78
C LEU A 29 5.97 24.11 5.08
N LEU A 30 5.87 24.88 6.17
CA LEU A 30 6.34 24.47 7.49
C LEU A 30 5.56 23.25 8.00
N ILE A 31 4.22 23.28 7.98
CA ILE A 31 3.39 22.15 8.42
C ILE A 31 3.68 20.92 7.56
N GLY A 32 3.74 21.09 6.24
CA GLY A 32 4.06 20.01 5.31
C GLY A 32 5.42 19.37 5.62
N GLY A 33 6.46 20.18 5.85
CA GLY A 33 7.78 19.70 6.22
C GLY A 33 7.83 19.00 7.57
N VAL A 34 7.13 19.50 8.59
CA VAL A 34 7.02 18.85 9.91
C VAL A 34 6.28 17.52 9.80
N PHE A 35 5.20 17.45 9.04
CA PHE A 35 4.46 16.22 8.80
C PHE A 35 5.33 15.17 8.08
N ALA A 36 6.08 15.59 7.06
CA ALA A 36 7.05 14.74 6.37
C ALA A 36 8.13 14.21 7.33
N TRP A 37 8.66 15.07 8.20
CA TRP A 37 9.66 14.68 9.21
C TRP A 37 9.13 13.60 10.17
N PHE A 38 7.88 13.72 10.65
CA PHE A 38 7.28 12.72 11.55
C PHE A 38 7.00 11.38 10.88
N LYS A 39 6.65 11.36 9.57
CA LYS A 39 6.45 10.11 8.83
C LYS A 39 7.76 9.35 8.56
N GLY A 40 8.87 10.06 8.37
CA GLY A 40 10.17 9.45 8.11
C GLY A 40 10.17 8.52 6.88
N ILE A 41 10.60 7.27 7.07
CA ILE A 41 10.69 6.26 6.00
C ILE A 41 9.33 5.87 5.40
N GLU A 42 8.24 6.02 6.15
CA GLU A 42 6.87 5.72 5.69
C GLU A 42 6.40 6.66 4.57
N ASN A 43 7.18 7.70 4.25
CA ASN A 43 6.93 8.55 3.08
C ASN A 43 7.25 7.86 1.74
N ILE A 44 8.09 6.83 1.75
CA ILE A 44 8.60 6.17 0.53
C ILE A 44 8.32 4.67 0.47
N ILE A 45 8.14 4.02 1.63
CA ILE A 45 7.94 2.56 1.73
C ILE A 45 6.79 2.31 2.71
N GLN A 46 5.90 1.39 2.35
CA GLN A 46 4.79 0.95 3.17
C GLN A 46 4.90 -0.56 3.43
N TRP A 47 4.03 -1.07 4.30
CA TRP A 47 3.90 -2.51 4.53
C TRP A 47 2.86 -3.09 3.58
N ASP A 48 3.30 -3.95 2.69
CA ASP A 48 2.43 -4.83 1.93
C ASP A 48 2.21 -6.14 2.69
N VAL A 49 1.08 -6.78 2.44
CA VAL A 49 0.71 -8.06 3.05
C VAL A 49 0.66 -9.12 1.98
N LEU A 50 1.49 -10.16 2.12
CA LEU A 50 1.42 -11.34 1.29
C LEU A 50 0.56 -12.39 2.00
N SER A 51 -0.60 -12.72 1.42
CA SER A 51 -1.50 -13.76 1.91
C SER A 51 -1.27 -15.08 1.18
N GLU A 52 -0.96 -16.12 1.93
CA GLU A 52 -0.70 -17.47 1.43
C GLU A 52 -1.86 -18.40 1.81
N LEU A 53 -2.33 -19.15 0.82
CA LEU A 53 -3.43 -20.10 0.97
C LEU A 53 -2.90 -21.44 1.49
N HIS A 54 -3.43 -21.88 2.61
CA HIS A 54 -3.17 -23.19 3.21
C HIS A 54 -4.46 -24.02 3.26
N GLU A 55 -4.29 -25.34 3.40
CA GLU A 55 -5.41 -26.28 3.39
C GLU A 55 -5.28 -27.34 4.48
N LYS A 56 -6.43 -27.77 5.00
CA LYS A 56 -6.55 -28.90 5.92
C LYS A 56 -7.76 -29.73 5.52
N ILE A 57 -7.62 -31.05 5.49
CA ILE A 57 -8.75 -31.95 5.23
C ILE A 57 -9.48 -32.21 6.54
N ILE A 58 -10.79 -32.01 6.55
CA ILE A 58 -11.68 -32.34 7.66
C ILE A 58 -12.74 -33.35 7.24
N ALA A 59 -13.29 -34.07 8.22
CA ALA A 59 -14.53 -34.80 8.01
C ALA A 59 -15.70 -33.81 8.05
N THR A 60 -16.58 -33.88 7.05
CA THR A 60 -17.84 -33.15 7.06
C THR A 60 -18.80 -33.80 8.04
N ASN A 61 -19.88 -33.08 8.34
CA ASN A 61 -21.01 -33.65 9.04
C ASN A 61 -21.48 -34.96 8.42
N SER A 62 -21.76 -35.89 9.31
CA SER A 62 -22.33 -37.15 8.91
C SER A 62 -23.83 -37.03 8.72
N PHE A 63 -24.34 -37.58 7.62
CA PHE A 63 -25.76 -37.89 7.54
C PHE A 63 -25.97 -39.36 7.90
N PHE A 64 -27.15 -39.65 8.43
CA PHE A 64 -27.57 -41.00 8.74
C PHE A 64 -28.47 -41.52 7.63
N TYR A 65 -28.21 -42.74 7.18
CA TYR A 65 -29.14 -43.51 6.39
C TYR A 65 -29.32 -44.85 7.10
N ASP A 66 -30.52 -45.06 7.62
CA ASP A 66 -30.82 -46.14 8.57
C ASP A 66 -29.97 -46.02 9.86
N GLU A 67 -29.29 -47.09 10.26
CA GLU A 67 -28.37 -47.10 11.41
C GLU A 67 -26.95 -46.66 11.04
N PHE A 68 -26.67 -46.44 9.74
CA PHE A 68 -25.32 -46.14 9.26
C PHE A 68 -25.06 -44.64 9.18
N LYS A 69 -23.86 -44.26 9.64
CA LYS A 69 -23.36 -42.90 9.67
C LYS A 69 -22.35 -42.70 8.55
N PHE A 70 -22.64 -41.80 7.60
CA PHE A 70 -21.75 -41.50 6.48
C PHE A 70 -21.21 -40.08 6.58
N SER A 71 -19.89 -39.91 6.53
CA SER A 71 -19.20 -38.62 6.51
C SER A 71 -18.32 -38.50 5.27
N ALA A 72 -18.31 -37.34 4.62
CA ALA A 72 -17.41 -37.06 3.52
C ALA A 72 -16.13 -36.40 4.02
N SER A 73 -15.06 -36.44 3.23
CA SER A 73 -13.90 -35.58 3.45
C SER A 73 -14.09 -34.25 2.73
N SER A 74 -13.62 -33.14 3.28
CA SER A 74 -13.61 -31.85 2.60
C SER A 74 -12.38 -31.04 2.99
N PRO A 75 -11.73 -30.33 2.04
CA PRO A 75 -10.79 -29.30 2.40
C PRO A 75 -11.52 -28.13 3.07
N ILE A 76 -10.87 -27.56 4.07
CA ILE A 76 -11.02 -26.17 4.48
C ILE A 76 -9.78 -25.43 3.99
N TRP A 77 -9.94 -24.16 3.67
CA TRP A 77 -8.80 -23.29 3.43
C TRP A 77 -8.66 -22.27 4.53
N TYR A 78 -7.42 -21.89 4.79
CA TYR A 78 -7.11 -20.85 5.74
C TYR A 78 -5.89 -20.10 5.24
N ILE A 79 -5.72 -18.90 5.74
CA ILE A 79 -4.75 -17.94 5.29
C ILE A 79 -3.68 -17.76 6.36
N LYS A 80 -2.44 -17.78 5.91
CA LYS A 80 -1.32 -17.22 6.67
C LYS A 80 -0.83 -16.00 5.91
N GLU A 81 -0.46 -14.97 6.64
CA GLU A 81 -0.05 -13.69 6.08
C GLU A 81 1.30 -13.28 6.62
N ARG A 82 2.05 -12.51 5.83
CA ARG A 82 3.32 -11.94 6.26
C ARG A 82 3.52 -10.56 5.64
N TYR A 83 4.27 -9.74 6.35
CA TYR A 83 4.56 -8.38 5.93
C TYR A 83 5.76 -8.36 4.98
N MET A 84 5.62 -7.62 3.90
CA MET A 84 6.67 -7.33 2.92
C MET A 84 6.87 -5.82 2.86
N PRO A 85 8.11 -5.31 2.69
CA PRO A 85 8.25 -3.92 2.31
C PRO A 85 7.67 -3.74 0.91
N SER A 86 6.87 -2.68 0.74
CA SER A 86 6.38 -2.31 -0.59
C SER A 86 7.55 -1.94 -1.51
N LEU A 87 7.28 -1.92 -2.81
CA LEU A 87 8.19 -1.24 -3.73
C LEU A 87 8.31 0.24 -3.33
N VAL A 88 9.47 0.84 -3.60
CA VAL A 88 9.71 2.25 -3.28
C VAL A 88 8.80 3.10 -4.17
N GLU A 89 7.97 3.91 -3.53
CA GLU A 89 7.12 4.87 -4.21
C GLU A 89 7.71 6.28 -4.07
N VAL A 90 7.89 6.94 -5.21
CA VAL A 90 8.36 8.33 -5.22
C VAL A 90 7.19 9.25 -4.86
N ASN A 91 7.33 10.00 -3.78
CA ASN A 91 6.35 10.99 -3.36
C ASN A 91 6.38 12.22 -4.28
N THR A 92 5.70 12.15 -5.42
CA THR A 92 5.67 13.21 -6.45
C THR A 92 5.17 14.56 -5.92
N LEU A 93 4.29 14.56 -4.92
CA LEU A 93 3.80 15.79 -4.28
C LEU A 93 4.94 16.63 -3.69
N THR A 94 5.99 15.99 -3.17
CA THR A 94 7.14 16.69 -2.60
C THR A 94 7.98 17.41 -3.67
N PHE A 95 8.08 16.86 -4.87
CA PHE A 95 8.71 17.53 -6.02
C PHE A 95 7.92 18.78 -6.44
N TYR A 96 6.59 18.66 -6.50
CA TYR A 96 5.71 19.81 -6.77
C TYR A 96 5.81 20.88 -5.67
N ALA A 97 5.86 20.46 -4.40
CA ALA A 97 6.04 21.38 -3.27
C ALA A 97 7.42 22.07 -3.30
N LEU A 98 8.49 21.34 -3.68
CA LEU A 98 9.83 21.89 -3.87
C LEU A 98 9.83 22.96 -4.96
N LEU A 99 9.36 22.60 -6.16
CA LEU A 99 9.38 23.50 -7.32
C LEU A 99 8.48 24.72 -7.07
N GLY A 100 7.24 24.47 -6.67
CA GLY A 100 6.26 25.51 -6.38
C GLY A 100 6.74 26.45 -5.28
N GLY A 101 7.19 25.91 -4.14
CA GLY A 101 7.72 26.69 -3.02
C GLY A 101 8.98 27.49 -3.39
N SER A 102 9.85 26.92 -4.24
CA SER A 102 11.08 27.59 -4.68
C SER A 102 10.80 28.69 -5.70
N LEU A 103 9.90 28.49 -6.67
CA LEU A 103 9.47 29.55 -7.61
C LEU A 103 8.75 30.69 -6.88
N LEU A 104 7.96 30.37 -5.85
CA LEU A 104 7.36 31.37 -4.96
C LEU A 104 8.43 32.14 -4.18
N GLY A 105 9.43 31.44 -3.65
CA GLY A 105 10.54 32.08 -2.95
C GLY A 105 11.40 32.96 -3.87
N LEU A 106 11.64 32.53 -5.11
CA LEU A 106 12.31 33.33 -6.14
C LEU A 106 11.49 34.57 -6.50
N THR A 107 10.17 34.45 -6.59
CA THR A 107 9.27 35.58 -6.81
C THR A 107 9.46 36.65 -5.72
N PHE A 108 9.50 36.25 -4.45
CA PHE A 108 9.75 37.18 -3.34
C PHE A 108 11.17 37.77 -3.39
N LEU A 109 12.19 36.94 -3.61
CA LEU A 109 13.59 37.38 -3.68
C LEU A 109 13.81 38.40 -4.81
N LEU A 110 13.36 38.09 -6.02
CA LEU A 110 13.52 38.95 -7.19
C LEU A 110 12.69 40.24 -7.05
N THR A 111 11.52 40.19 -6.42
CA THR A 111 10.74 41.39 -6.09
C THR A 111 11.50 42.30 -5.12
N GLY A 112 12.16 41.73 -4.11
CA GLY A 112 12.94 42.51 -3.15
C GLY A 112 14.23 43.09 -3.74
N LEU A 113 14.98 42.28 -4.50
CA LEU A 113 16.28 42.63 -5.10
C LEU A 113 16.14 43.59 -6.29
N SER A 114 15.09 43.47 -7.10
CA SER A 114 14.83 44.39 -8.22
C SER A 114 14.66 45.83 -7.75
N ARG A 115 14.34 46.10 -6.49
CA ARG A 115 14.22 47.47 -5.97
C ARG A 115 15.53 48.09 -5.52
N LEU A 116 16.60 47.29 -5.43
CA LEU A 116 17.92 47.73 -5.03
C LEU A 116 18.74 48.14 -6.25
N ARG A 117 19.68 49.08 -6.08
CA ARG A 117 20.55 49.57 -7.16
C ARG A 117 21.97 48.97 -7.05
N GLY A 118 22.69 48.97 -8.16
CA GLY A 118 24.11 48.61 -8.21
C GLY A 118 24.37 47.12 -7.94
N PRO A 119 25.31 46.76 -7.04
CA PRO A 119 25.70 45.35 -6.82
C PRO A 119 24.55 44.42 -6.42
N TRP A 120 23.58 44.90 -5.65
CA TRP A 120 22.46 44.08 -5.17
C TRP A 120 21.51 43.64 -6.30
N PHE A 121 21.33 44.49 -7.32
CA PHE A 121 20.57 44.13 -8.52
C PHE A 121 21.28 43.01 -9.28
N LEU A 122 22.61 43.14 -9.47
CA LEU A 122 23.43 42.15 -10.15
C LEU A 122 23.43 40.80 -9.44
N ILE A 123 23.46 40.78 -8.10
CA ILE A 123 23.33 39.54 -7.31
C ILE A 123 22.02 38.83 -7.65
N GLY A 124 20.90 39.55 -7.76
CA GLY A 124 19.63 38.94 -8.14
C GLY A 124 19.60 38.43 -9.59
N ALA A 125 20.26 39.13 -10.52
CA ALA A 125 20.38 38.67 -11.91
C ALA A 125 21.24 37.40 -12.03
N LEU A 126 22.38 37.35 -11.32
CA LEU A 126 23.26 36.17 -11.25
C LEU A 126 22.54 34.99 -10.61
N MET A 127 21.80 35.22 -9.53
CA MET A 127 20.99 34.20 -8.87
C MET A 127 19.91 33.66 -9.81
N LEU A 128 19.17 34.52 -10.51
CA LEU A 128 18.16 34.10 -11.50
C LEU A 128 18.78 33.24 -12.60
N GLY A 129 19.89 33.71 -13.20
CA GLY A 129 20.61 32.94 -14.22
C GLY A 129 21.10 31.60 -13.70
N GLY A 130 21.72 31.58 -12.52
CA GLY A 130 22.24 30.35 -11.90
C GLY A 130 21.15 29.32 -11.59
N VAL A 131 19.98 29.75 -11.12
CA VAL A 131 18.83 28.85 -10.90
C VAL A 131 18.34 28.27 -12.23
N LEU A 132 18.18 29.09 -13.25
CA LEU A 132 17.69 28.62 -14.56
C LEU A 132 18.68 27.67 -15.24
N ILE A 133 19.98 27.89 -15.08
CA ILE A 133 21.02 26.96 -15.53
C ILE A 133 20.89 25.63 -14.76
N ALA A 134 20.79 25.67 -13.43
CA ALA A 134 20.71 24.47 -12.61
C ALA A 134 19.48 23.61 -12.90
N MET A 135 18.36 24.22 -13.29
CA MET A 135 17.13 23.51 -13.66
C MET A 135 17.29 22.64 -14.92
N HIS A 136 18.34 22.82 -15.73
CA HIS A 136 18.60 22.07 -16.97
C HIS A 136 17.34 21.94 -17.84
N SER A 137 16.70 23.06 -18.16
CA SER A 137 15.43 23.08 -18.90
C SER A 137 15.48 22.39 -20.27
N GLU A 138 16.67 22.23 -20.85
CA GLU A 138 16.93 21.43 -22.05
C GLU A 138 16.57 19.96 -21.89
N SER A 139 16.65 19.39 -20.68
CA SER A 139 16.28 17.99 -20.40
C SER A 139 14.78 17.75 -20.61
N VAL A 140 13.93 18.75 -20.34
CA VAL A 140 12.47 18.69 -20.52
C VAL A 140 12.09 18.50 -22.00
N PHE A 141 12.90 19.05 -22.90
CA PHE A 141 12.67 19.00 -24.34
C PHE A 141 13.60 18.02 -25.06
N LEU A 142 14.45 17.29 -24.31
CA LEU A 142 15.55 16.48 -24.85
C LEU A 142 16.39 17.24 -25.89
N ALA A 143 16.61 18.53 -25.64
CA ALA A 143 17.29 19.41 -26.58
C ALA A 143 18.80 19.26 -26.45
N ASN A 144 19.50 19.10 -27.58
CA ASN A 144 20.97 19.05 -27.62
C ASN A 144 21.63 20.43 -27.38
N SER A 145 20.86 21.50 -27.24
CA SER A 145 21.35 22.87 -27.02
C SER A 145 20.53 23.58 -25.95
N ASN A 146 21.14 24.58 -25.31
CA ASN A 146 20.57 25.29 -24.15
C ASN A 146 19.52 26.36 -24.53
N TRP A 147 18.84 26.21 -25.68
CA TRP A 147 17.86 27.19 -26.14
C TRP A 147 16.66 27.35 -25.17
N PRO A 148 16.14 26.32 -24.48
CA PRO A 148 15.03 26.49 -23.55
C PRO A 148 15.43 27.37 -22.36
N PHE A 149 16.66 27.19 -21.87
CA PHE A 149 17.25 28.04 -20.85
C PHE A 149 17.35 29.50 -21.35
N LEU A 150 17.85 29.71 -22.56
CA LEU A 150 18.00 31.06 -23.13
C LEU A 150 16.66 31.78 -23.24
N VAL A 151 15.60 31.09 -23.69
CA VAL A 151 14.25 31.65 -23.76
C VAL A 151 13.75 32.03 -22.35
N ALA A 152 13.86 31.12 -21.39
CA ALA A 152 13.46 31.38 -20.01
C ALA A 152 14.24 32.56 -19.40
N PHE A 153 15.55 32.62 -19.62
CA PHE A 153 16.43 33.69 -19.13
C PHE A 153 16.13 35.04 -19.78
N VAL A 154 15.91 35.09 -21.10
CA VAL A 154 15.53 36.34 -21.79
C VAL A 154 14.20 36.86 -21.28
N VAL A 155 13.18 36.00 -21.16
CA VAL A 155 11.84 36.41 -20.69
C VAL A 155 11.90 36.91 -19.24
N THR A 156 12.44 36.10 -18.33
CA THR A 156 12.49 36.44 -16.90
C THR A 156 13.50 37.53 -16.58
N GLY A 157 14.66 37.53 -17.23
CA GLY A 157 15.71 38.54 -17.10
C GLY A 157 15.26 39.90 -17.62
N SER A 158 14.53 39.95 -18.74
CA SER A 158 13.94 41.19 -19.26
C SER A 158 12.94 41.79 -18.28
N PHE A 159 12.07 40.95 -17.69
CA PHE A 159 11.14 41.41 -16.66
C PHE A 159 11.87 41.87 -15.38
N TYR A 160 12.89 41.14 -14.94
CA TYR A 160 13.69 41.54 -13.78
C TYR A 160 14.36 42.90 -14.00
N TYR A 161 14.95 43.14 -15.18
CA TYR A 161 15.49 44.44 -15.57
C TYR A 161 14.42 45.54 -15.62
N TYR A 162 13.27 45.27 -16.24
CA TYR A 162 12.14 46.20 -16.29
C TYR A 162 11.65 46.57 -14.90
N SER A 163 11.52 45.58 -14.00
CA SER A 163 11.12 45.80 -12.61
C SER A 163 12.15 46.61 -11.83
N ASN A 164 13.43 46.61 -12.19
CA ASN A 164 14.43 47.49 -11.57
C ASN A 164 14.31 48.95 -12.05
N ASN A 165 14.21 49.15 -13.36
CA ASN A 165 14.17 50.48 -13.94
C ASN A 165 12.86 51.23 -13.64
N PHE A 166 11.72 50.51 -13.64
CA PHE A 166 10.38 51.07 -13.45
C PHE A 166 9.73 50.70 -12.11
N GLY A 167 10.31 49.80 -11.32
CA GLY A 167 9.70 49.29 -10.08
C GLY A 167 9.62 50.27 -8.93
N GLN A 168 10.24 51.45 -9.01
CA GLN A 168 9.97 52.54 -8.07
C GLN A 168 8.55 53.11 -8.25
N LYS A 169 7.94 52.93 -9.43
CA LYS A 169 6.56 53.37 -9.74
C LYS A 169 5.53 52.25 -9.56
N LEU A 170 5.94 50.98 -9.60
CA LEU A 170 5.05 49.83 -9.48
C LEU A 170 4.88 49.39 -8.01
N THR A 171 3.65 49.07 -7.65
CA THR A 171 3.35 48.51 -6.32
C THR A 171 3.91 47.08 -6.22
N THR A 172 4.24 46.66 -5.00
CA THR A 172 4.81 45.34 -4.73
C THR A 172 3.90 44.22 -5.23
N THR A 173 2.60 44.37 -5.03
CA THR A 173 1.56 43.41 -5.43
C THR A 173 1.55 43.18 -6.94
N VAL A 174 1.72 44.23 -7.74
CA VAL A 174 1.77 44.11 -9.20
C VAL A 174 3.00 43.31 -9.65
N ILE A 175 4.17 43.61 -9.08
CA ILE A 175 5.41 42.87 -9.42
C ILE A 175 5.27 41.39 -9.07
N LEU A 176 4.70 41.07 -7.90
CA LEU A 176 4.45 39.69 -7.48
C LEU A 176 3.49 38.94 -8.43
N ILE A 177 2.39 39.57 -8.81
CA ILE A 177 1.40 38.96 -9.73
C ILE A 177 2.05 38.66 -11.09
N ILE A 178 2.87 39.57 -11.62
CA ILE A 178 3.55 39.35 -12.90
C ILE A 178 4.56 38.20 -12.79
N TRP A 179 5.33 38.11 -11.70
CA TRP A 179 6.23 36.97 -11.48
C TRP A 179 5.47 35.64 -11.41
N ILE A 180 4.38 35.58 -10.65
CA ILE A 180 3.53 34.38 -10.57
C ILE A 180 3.01 34.01 -11.96
N PHE A 181 2.51 34.98 -12.72
CA PHE A 181 2.04 34.77 -14.08
C PHE A 181 3.15 34.26 -15.00
N LEU A 182 4.36 34.83 -14.95
CA LEU A 182 5.50 34.38 -15.76
C LEU A 182 5.91 32.96 -15.43
N TRP A 183 6.02 32.60 -14.14
CA TRP A 183 6.33 31.23 -13.75
C TRP A 183 5.24 30.25 -14.17
N SER A 184 3.97 30.58 -13.96
CA SER A 184 2.84 29.75 -14.41
C SER A 184 2.81 29.59 -15.93
N LEU A 185 3.11 30.65 -16.68
CA LEU A 185 3.19 30.59 -18.14
C LEU A 185 4.34 29.68 -18.59
N LEU A 186 5.54 29.83 -18.01
CA LEU A 186 6.69 28.98 -18.35
C LEU A 186 6.43 27.51 -18.00
N LEU A 187 5.86 27.22 -16.84
CA LEU A 187 5.46 25.86 -16.48
C LEU A 187 4.39 25.32 -17.43
N PHE A 188 3.37 26.11 -17.76
CA PHE A 188 2.35 25.70 -18.73
C PHE A 188 2.96 25.36 -20.10
N LEU A 189 3.85 26.20 -20.61
CA LEU A 189 4.56 25.96 -21.87
C LEU A 189 5.44 24.72 -21.78
N ALA A 190 6.18 24.55 -20.68
CA ALA A 190 7.00 23.35 -20.46
C ALA A 190 6.14 22.08 -20.46
N ASN A 191 5.02 22.06 -19.75
CA ASN A 191 4.12 20.89 -19.72
C ASN A 191 3.42 20.63 -21.05
N LYS A 192 3.11 21.67 -21.82
CA LYS A 192 2.41 21.53 -23.10
C LYS A 192 3.31 21.04 -24.24
N PHE A 193 4.60 21.42 -24.20
CA PHE A 193 5.56 21.16 -25.26
C PHE A 193 6.69 20.21 -24.84
N SER A 194 6.64 19.62 -23.64
CA SER A 194 7.64 18.66 -23.18
C SER A 194 7.63 17.39 -24.02
N VAL A 195 8.81 16.78 -24.15
CA VAL A 195 8.97 15.46 -24.76
C VAL A 195 8.85 14.35 -23.70
N ILE A 196 9.26 14.66 -22.47
CA ILE A 196 9.13 13.77 -21.30
C ILE A 196 7.76 13.89 -20.63
N ASN A 197 7.36 12.85 -19.90
CA ASN A 197 6.07 12.76 -19.22
C ASN A 197 6.03 13.62 -17.95
N GLN A 198 7.14 13.77 -17.24
CA GLN A 198 7.22 14.45 -15.93
C GLN A 198 8.15 15.69 -15.94
N PRO A 199 7.83 16.74 -16.72
CA PRO A 199 8.71 17.89 -16.89
C PRO A 199 8.94 18.69 -15.61
N ASN A 200 7.91 18.81 -14.75
CA ASN A 200 8.02 19.53 -13.48
C ASN A 200 8.95 18.82 -12.49
N LEU A 201 8.92 17.48 -12.45
CA LEU A 201 9.81 16.69 -11.59
C LEU A 201 11.26 16.84 -12.05
N SER A 202 11.49 16.84 -13.37
CA SER A 202 12.83 17.08 -13.92
C SER A 202 13.39 18.45 -13.50
N LEU A 203 12.64 19.54 -13.70
CA LEU A 203 13.05 20.89 -13.28
C LEU A 203 13.32 20.98 -11.77
N ALA A 204 12.53 20.28 -10.96
CA ALA A 204 12.70 20.21 -9.52
C ALA A 204 13.95 19.43 -9.11
N ALA A 205 14.17 18.25 -9.71
CA ALA A 205 15.30 17.37 -9.42
C ALA A 205 16.64 18.03 -9.78
N TYR A 206 16.76 18.55 -11.00
CA TYR A 206 17.98 19.23 -11.45
C TYR A 206 18.16 20.58 -10.74
N GLY A 207 17.07 21.35 -10.54
CA GLY A 207 17.10 22.64 -9.85
C GLY A 207 17.48 22.56 -8.37
N LEU A 208 17.41 21.37 -7.75
CA LEU A 208 17.71 21.14 -6.34
C LEU A 208 19.09 21.68 -5.92
N VAL A 209 20.09 21.61 -6.81
CA VAL A 209 21.44 22.16 -6.54
C VAL A 209 21.36 23.64 -6.17
N ALA A 210 20.64 24.43 -6.95
CA ALA A 210 20.51 25.87 -6.70
C ALA A 210 19.68 26.15 -5.45
N PHE A 211 18.63 25.37 -5.20
CA PHE A 211 17.79 25.51 -4.01
C PHE A 211 18.56 25.18 -2.72
N LEU A 212 19.41 24.15 -2.74
CA LEU A 212 20.32 23.82 -1.63
C LEU A 212 21.31 24.96 -1.36
N ILE A 213 21.91 25.55 -2.39
CA ILE A 213 22.86 26.66 -2.24
C ILE A 213 22.16 27.87 -1.60
N ILE A 214 20.99 28.26 -2.11
CA ILE A 214 20.22 29.39 -1.55
C ILE A 214 19.81 29.11 -0.10
N SER A 215 19.39 27.87 0.20
CA SER A 215 19.06 27.43 1.56
C SER A 215 20.27 27.51 2.50
N GLY A 216 21.45 27.08 2.03
CA GLY A 216 22.69 27.18 2.79
C GLY A 216 23.09 28.62 3.09
N VAL A 217 22.97 29.52 2.11
CA VAL A 217 23.17 30.96 2.33
C VAL A 217 22.18 31.51 3.35
N PHE A 218 20.91 31.12 3.29
CA PHE A 218 19.91 31.53 4.26
C PHE A 218 20.25 31.07 5.68
N ILE A 219 20.57 29.78 5.86
CA ILE A 219 20.98 29.19 7.14
C ILE A 219 22.20 29.93 7.71
N PHE A 220 23.21 30.19 6.88
CA PHE A 220 24.37 30.99 7.28
C PHE A 220 23.95 32.38 7.78
N LEU A 221 23.07 33.07 7.05
CA LEU A 221 22.65 34.43 7.41
C LEU A 221 21.84 34.50 8.71
N ILE A 222 21.06 33.47 9.04
CA ILE A 222 20.24 33.44 10.25
C ILE A 222 20.93 32.78 11.44
N SER A 223 22.06 32.10 11.28
CA SER A 223 22.66 31.29 12.35
C SER A 223 23.01 32.04 13.64
N HIS A 224 23.20 33.37 13.61
CA HIS A 224 23.41 34.18 14.83
C HIS A 224 22.12 34.61 15.55
N GLU A 225 20.93 34.39 14.95
CA GLU A 225 19.67 34.99 15.40
C GLU A 225 19.23 34.48 16.77
N ILE A 226 19.57 33.24 17.14
CA ILE A 226 19.30 32.72 18.49
C ILE A 226 20.10 33.53 19.52
N ILE A 227 21.40 33.75 19.30
CA ILE A 227 22.21 34.60 20.19
C ILE A 227 21.69 36.04 20.21
N ALA A 228 21.30 36.61 19.07
CA ALA A 228 20.68 37.94 19.03
C ALA A 228 19.40 38.00 19.86
N GLY A 229 18.57 36.95 19.82
CA GLY A 229 17.40 36.76 20.68
C GLY A 229 17.77 36.69 22.16
N LEU A 230 18.84 35.98 22.52
CA LEU A 230 19.36 35.92 23.89
C LEU A 230 19.87 37.29 24.38
N VAL A 231 20.56 38.05 23.52
CA VAL A 231 20.96 39.44 23.82
C VAL A 231 19.73 40.30 24.09
N TRP A 232 18.68 40.18 23.28
CA TRP A 232 17.42 40.90 23.51
C TRP A 232 16.78 40.51 24.84
N LEU A 233 16.67 39.20 25.13
CA LEU A 233 16.06 38.68 26.35
C LEU A 233 16.78 39.18 27.61
N VAL A 234 18.11 39.14 27.61
CA VAL A 234 18.92 39.55 28.76
C VAL A 234 18.96 41.07 28.89
N SER A 235 19.20 41.80 27.80
CA SER A 235 19.38 43.25 27.86
C SER A 235 18.09 44.04 28.05
N LYS A 236 16.93 43.49 27.66
CA LYS A 236 15.61 44.11 27.92
C LYS A 236 15.29 44.15 29.42
N ASN A 237 15.75 43.15 30.17
CA ASN A 237 15.53 43.04 31.61
C ASN A 237 16.70 43.61 32.42
N ALA A 238 17.65 44.31 31.77
CA ALA A 238 18.80 44.87 32.44
C ALA A 238 18.41 46.02 33.37
N GLN A 239 18.98 46.03 34.58
CA GLN A 239 18.82 47.11 35.54
C GLN A 239 20.05 48.01 35.49
N LYS A 240 19.85 49.31 35.23
CA LYS A 240 20.93 50.30 35.16
C LYS A 240 21.79 50.23 36.44
N GLY A 241 23.10 50.07 36.28
CA GLY A 241 24.07 49.91 37.37
C GLY A 241 24.31 48.47 37.83
N LYS A 242 23.55 47.48 37.35
CA LYS A 242 23.82 46.06 37.56
C LYS A 242 24.25 45.39 36.26
N SER A 243 25.35 44.64 36.32
CA SER A 243 25.87 43.92 35.16
C SER A 243 24.91 42.82 34.71
N SER A 244 24.54 42.85 33.43
CA SER A 244 23.76 41.78 32.76
C SER A 244 24.66 40.79 31.98
N LEU A 245 25.98 40.99 32.06
CA LEU A 245 26.98 40.16 31.37
C LEU A 245 26.96 38.70 31.81
N PRO A 246 26.92 38.36 33.12
CA PRO A 246 26.94 36.96 33.56
C PRO A 246 25.75 36.16 33.03
N GLN A 247 24.54 36.75 33.05
CA GLN A 247 23.33 36.10 32.55
C GLN A 247 23.44 35.82 31.05
N PHE A 248 23.97 36.76 30.27
CA PHE A 248 24.24 36.57 28.84
C PHE A 248 25.25 35.46 28.58
N LEU A 249 26.36 35.44 29.32
CA LEU A 249 27.39 34.41 29.15
C LEU A 249 26.88 33.01 29.50
N ILE A 250 26.19 32.86 30.64
CA ILE A 250 25.65 31.56 31.09
C ILE A 250 24.68 30.99 30.04
N ILE A 251 23.69 31.78 29.61
CA ILE A 251 22.69 31.29 28.65
C ILE A 251 23.29 31.01 27.27
N SER A 252 24.28 31.80 26.84
CA SER A 252 24.99 31.58 25.57
C SER A 252 25.87 30.34 25.59
N ILE A 253 26.55 30.07 26.72
CA ILE A 253 27.36 28.85 26.89
C ILE A 253 26.48 27.61 26.90
N ILE A 254 25.32 27.64 27.58
CA ILE A 254 24.36 26.53 27.56
C ILE A 254 23.90 26.25 26.13
N PHE A 255 23.56 27.29 25.37
CA PHE A 255 23.18 27.15 23.97
C PHE A 255 24.33 26.57 23.12
N LEU A 256 25.55 27.13 23.21
CA LEU A 256 26.70 26.62 22.46
C LEU A 256 27.03 25.17 22.83
N ALA A 257 26.90 24.79 24.10
CA ALA A 257 27.08 23.41 24.55
C ALA A 257 26.05 22.48 23.89
N ASN A 258 24.78 22.90 23.80
CA ASN A 258 23.75 22.13 23.10
C ASN A 258 24.07 21.97 21.60
N VAL A 259 24.44 23.04 20.90
CA VAL A 259 24.82 22.96 19.47
C VAL A 259 26.08 22.12 19.27
N LEU A 260 27.04 22.18 20.20
CA LEU A 260 28.22 21.32 20.18
C LEU A 260 27.85 19.84 20.33
N LEU A 261 26.91 19.51 21.24
CA LEU A 261 26.41 18.14 21.37
C LEU A 261 25.74 17.66 20.07
N VAL A 262 24.92 18.49 19.42
CA VAL A 262 24.35 18.17 18.09
C VAL A 262 25.46 17.85 17.07
N PHE A 263 26.51 18.68 17.01
CA PHE A 263 27.64 18.45 16.11
C PHE A 263 28.36 17.12 16.41
N LEU A 264 28.53 16.77 17.69
CA LEU A 264 29.17 15.52 18.11
C LEU A 264 28.29 14.30 17.79
N GLU A 265 26.97 14.39 17.97
CA GLU A 265 26.00 13.36 17.57
C GLU A 265 26.04 13.13 16.05
N ASN A 266 25.97 14.22 15.25
CA ASN A 266 26.01 14.13 13.78
C ASN A 266 27.36 13.65 13.24
N SER A 267 28.43 13.79 14.03
CA SER A 267 29.75 13.27 13.71
C SER A 267 29.98 11.83 14.18
N ASN A 268 28.95 11.17 14.72
CA ASN A 268 29.01 9.83 15.33
C ASN A 268 30.09 9.69 16.42
N LYS A 269 30.43 10.79 17.10
CA LYS A 269 31.40 10.79 18.21
C LYS A 269 30.75 10.42 19.54
N ILE A 270 29.43 10.61 19.63
CA ILE A 270 28.57 10.21 20.76
C ILE A 270 27.29 9.58 20.21
N GLU A 271 26.64 8.76 21.02
CA GLU A 271 25.34 8.18 20.68
C GLU A 271 24.24 9.24 20.70
N LYS A 272 23.25 9.11 19.81
CA LYS A 272 22.10 10.03 19.74
C LYS A 272 21.29 9.96 21.04
N SER A 273 21.05 11.12 21.64
CA SER A 273 20.30 11.25 22.89
C SER A 273 18.99 12.01 22.69
N SER A 274 17.97 11.68 23.48
CA SER A 274 16.67 12.40 23.41
C SER A 274 16.70 13.80 24.05
N PHE A 275 17.81 14.17 24.70
CA PHE A 275 17.94 15.44 25.43
C PHE A 275 18.51 16.58 24.57
N VAL A 276 19.16 16.24 23.45
CA VAL A 276 19.74 17.21 22.52
C VAL A 276 18.64 17.77 21.61
N ILE A 277 18.65 19.09 21.39
CA ILE A 277 17.64 19.75 20.55
C ILE A 277 18.03 19.50 19.09
N PRO A 278 17.18 18.85 18.28
CA PRO A 278 17.54 18.51 16.90
C PRO A 278 17.85 19.74 16.04
N SER A 279 18.76 19.59 15.06
CA SER A 279 19.16 20.64 14.12
C SER A 279 17.95 21.31 13.44
N ILE A 280 16.93 20.54 13.06
CA ILE A 280 15.72 21.06 12.43
C ILE A 280 14.98 22.04 13.35
N VAL A 281 14.88 21.75 14.65
CA VAL A 281 14.21 22.63 15.62
C VAL A 281 15.00 23.92 15.79
N LEU A 282 16.34 23.82 15.88
CA LEU A 282 17.20 25.00 15.97
C LEU A 282 17.06 25.90 14.73
N PHE A 283 17.08 25.31 13.53
CA PHE A 283 16.85 26.03 12.28
C PHE A 283 15.50 26.77 12.29
N LEU A 284 14.42 26.11 12.69
CA LEU A 284 13.09 26.71 12.75
C LEU A 284 13.01 27.87 13.75
N ILE A 285 13.57 27.71 14.95
CA ILE A 285 13.63 28.79 15.95
C ILE A 285 14.39 29.99 15.37
N SER A 286 15.54 29.73 14.73
CA SER A 286 16.36 30.77 14.13
C SER A 286 15.68 31.48 12.97
N ALA A 287 14.97 30.75 12.09
CA ALA A 287 14.21 31.29 10.98
C ALA A 287 12.99 32.11 11.46
N ILE A 288 12.41 31.77 12.60
CA ILE A 288 11.34 32.58 13.20
C ILE A 288 11.92 33.87 13.79
N LEU A 289 12.98 33.77 14.61
CA LEU A 289 13.62 34.93 15.24
C LEU A 289 14.20 35.90 14.20
N GLY A 290 14.74 35.39 13.11
CA GLY A 290 15.32 36.19 12.04
C GLY A 290 14.34 37.13 11.33
N LEU A 291 13.02 36.89 11.40
CA LEU A 291 12.04 37.86 10.89
C LEU A 291 12.19 39.22 11.57
N TRP A 292 12.33 39.23 12.90
CA TRP A 292 12.54 40.45 13.68
C TRP A 292 14.00 40.88 13.69
N GLY A 293 14.94 39.93 13.78
CA GLY A 293 16.37 40.20 13.79
C GLY A 293 16.85 40.87 12.50
N PHE A 294 16.40 40.40 11.34
CA PHE A 294 16.72 41.01 10.05
C PHE A 294 16.11 42.40 9.91
N ARG A 295 14.87 42.60 10.39
CA ARG A 295 14.25 43.94 10.45
C ARG A 295 15.10 44.91 11.26
N GLN A 296 15.53 44.48 12.44
CA GLN A 296 16.37 45.28 13.32
C GLN A 296 17.72 45.61 12.68
N PHE A 297 18.34 44.63 12.01
CA PHE A 297 19.58 44.81 11.26
C PHE A 297 19.43 45.88 10.17
N ILE A 298 18.41 45.77 9.33
CA ILE A 298 18.14 46.72 8.25
C ILE A 298 17.82 48.10 8.78
N HIS A 299 17.02 48.21 9.83
CA HIS A 299 16.67 49.51 10.43
C HIS A 299 17.89 50.21 11.05
N GLN A 300 18.77 49.47 11.72
CA GLN A 300 19.96 50.03 12.36
C GLN A 300 21.06 50.40 11.35
N LYS A 301 21.19 49.66 10.26
CA LYS A 301 22.15 49.95 9.17
C LYS A 301 21.64 50.95 8.14
N ALA A 302 20.32 51.10 8.03
CA ALA A 302 19.64 51.97 7.07
C ALA A 302 20.07 51.73 5.59
N TRP A 303 20.41 50.49 5.23
CA TRP A 303 20.86 50.14 3.88
C TRP A 303 19.74 50.23 2.84
N PHE A 304 18.52 49.80 3.20
CA PHE A 304 17.34 49.85 2.34
C PHE A 304 16.06 49.72 3.18
N SER A 305 14.90 49.91 2.55
CA SER A 305 13.60 49.76 3.23
C SER A 305 13.27 48.29 3.51
N TYR A 306 13.00 47.98 4.78
CA TYR A 306 12.55 46.64 5.17
C TYR A 306 11.19 46.30 4.54
N GLN A 307 10.27 47.27 4.47
CA GLN A 307 8.93 47.07 3.90
C GLN A 307 8.96 46.80 2.39
N MET A 308 9.81 47.53 1.66
CA MET A 308 9.84 47.44 0.19
C MET A 308 10.73 46.32 -0.33
N SER A 309 11.82 45.97 0.38
CA SER A 309 12.80 44.98 -0.08
C SER A 309 13.12 43.92 0.97
N GLY A 310 13.42 44.33 2.20
CA GLY A 310 13.97 43.40 3.21
C GLY A 310 13.06 42.23 3.56
N VAL A 311 11.76 42.48 3.76
CA VAL A 311 10.80 41.42 4.08
C VAL A 311 10.72 40.38 2.95
N TRP A 312 10.72 40.81 1.68
CA TRP A 312 10.59 39.91 0.53
C TRP A 312 11.86 39.10 0.29
N ILE A 313 13.03 39.69 0.50
CA ILE A 313 14.30 38.95 0.46
C ILE A 313 14.31 37.86 1.54
N TYR A 314 13.91 38.20 2.77
CA TYR A 314 13.86 37.24 3.87
C TYR A 314 12.86 36.10 3.60
N LEU A 315 11.62 36.46 3.26
CA LEU A 315 10.55 35.49 3.00
C LEU A 315 10.91 34.60 1.80
N GLY A 316 11.54 35.13 0.76
CA GLY A 316 11.92 34.34 -0.40
C GLY A 316 13.01 33.30 -0.13
N MET A 317 14.06 33.68 0.61
CA MET A 317 15.06 32.72 1.09
C MET A 317 14.45 31.69 2.05
N ALA A 318 13.58 32.13 2.97
CA ALA A 318 12.89 31.23 3.89
C ALA A 318 11.97 30.24 3.17
N SER A 319 11.26 30.67 2.11
CA SER A 319 10.40 29.80 1.30
C SER A 319 11.20 28.72 0.59
N ILE A 320 12.32 29.08 -0.05
CA ILE A 320 13.21 28.11 -0.71
C ILE A 320 13.79 27.14 0.31
N ALA A 321 14.24 27.63 1.47
CA ALA A 321 14.78 26.79 2.53
C ALA A 321 13.75 25.81 3.09
N LEU A 322 12.54 26.27 3.42
CA LEU A 322 11.48 25.39 3.92
C LEU A 322 10.99 24.40 2.86
N ALA A 323 10.89 24.81 1.60
CA ALA A 323 10.54 23.90 0.50
C ALA A 323 11.62 22.81 0.30
N THR A 324 12.90 23.19 0.36
CA THR A 324 14.04 22.26 0.27
C THR A 324 14.05 21.29 1.44
N VAL A 325 13.87 21.77 2.67
CA VAL A 325 13.80 20.92 3.87
C VAL A 325 12.60 19.98 3.81
N GLY A 326 11.43 20.47 3.41
CA GLY A 326 10.23 19.66 3.24
C GLY A 326 10.41 18.56 2.19
N PHE A 327 11.11 18.86 1.09
CA PHE A 327 11.47 17.88 0.07
C PHE A 327 12.44 16.80 0.60
N VAL A 328 13.48 17.22 1.31
CA VAL A 328 14.50 16.31 1.86
C VAL A 328 13.87 15.29 2.82
N PHE A 329 13.00 15.74 3.73
CA PHE A 329 12.27 14.83 4.62
C PHE A 329 11.16 14.06 3.91
N GLY A 330 10.42 14.71 3.00
CA GLY A 330 9.29 14.10 2.30
C GLY A 330 9.70 13.01 1.31
N THR A 331 10.94 13.03 0.84
CA THR A 331 11.52 11.99 -0.01
C THR A 331 12.43 11.03 0.77
N ASN A 332 12.50 11.17 2.10
CA ASN A 332 13.39 10.45 3.00
C ASN A 332 14.83 10.31 2.45
N ASN A 333 15.36 11.41 1.89
CA ASN A 333 16.66 11.41 1.24
C ASN A 333 17.77 11.58 2.28
N ASP A 334 18.20 10.46 2.84
CA ASP A 334 19.05 10.43 4.03
C ASP A 334 20.40 11.14 3.87
N PRO A 335 21.13 11.09 2.73
CA PRO A 335 22.30 11.95 2.52
C PRO A 335 21.99 13.44 2.65
N LEU A 336 20.84 13.90 2.11
CA LEU A 336 20.48 15.31 2.23
C LEU A 336 19.99 15.69 3.63
N ILE A 337 19.34 14.76 4.34
CA ILE A 337 18.98 14.95 5.75
C ILE A 337 20.26 15.16 6.56
N ASP A 338 21.25 14.27 6.40
CA ASP A 338 22.51 14.34 7.14
C ASP A 338 23.32 15.59 6.76
N LEU A 339 23.39 15.93 5.47
CA LEU A 339 23.99 17.20 5.00
C LEU A 339 23.32 18.40 5.67
N PHE A 340 21.98 18.43 5.73
CA PHE A 340 21.25 19.53 6.32
C PHE A 340 21.51 19.63 7.83
N GLU A 341 21.48 18.50 8.55
CA GLU A 341 21.78 18.44 9.98
C GLU A 341 23.20 18.91 10.29
N ASP A 342 24.18 18.51 9.48
CA ASP A 342 25.56 18.97 9.54
C ASP A 342 25.68 20.45 9.26
N PHE A 343 25.11 20.92 8.15
CA PHE A 343 25.26 22.31 7.73
C PHE A 343 24.63 23.27 8.73
N VAL A 344 23.45 22.93 9.29
CA VAL A 344 22.80 23.71 10.34
C VAL A 344 23.64 23.72 11.61
N SER A 345 24.04 22.56 12.13
CA SER A 345 24.80 22.47 13.39
C SER A 345 26.16 23.19 13.30
N ILE A 346 26.90 22.99 12.21
CA ILE A 346 28.19 23.64 11.96
C ILE A 346 28.04 25.14 11.80
N SER A 347 27.06 25.59 10.99
CA SER A 347 26.82 27.03 10.78
C SER A 347 26.41 27.71 12.08
N MET A 348 25.51 27.09 12.85
CA MET A 348 25.07 27.63 14.13
C MET A 348 26.21 27.70 15.14
N LEU A 349 27.05 26.67 15.24
CA LEU A 349 28.18 26.65 16.15
C LEU A 349 29.20 27.75 15.81
N ALA A 350 29.65 27.78 14.55
CA ALA A 350 30.68 28.71 14.10
C ALA A 350 30.23 30.17 14.15
N ILE A 351 29.01 30.44 13.67
CA ILE A 351 28.48 31.80 13.55
C ILE A 351 28.04 32.33 14.90
N SER A 352 27.40 31.50 15.74
CA SER A 352 27.03 31.92 17.10
C SER A 352 28.27 32.20 17.95
N LEU A 353 29.30 31.35 17.87
CA LEU A 353 30.56 31.57 18.58
C LEU A 353 31.22 32.90 18.16
N SER A 354 31.35 33.12 16.85
CA SER A 354 31.92 34.36 16.31
C SER A 354 31.07 35.59 16.67
N PHE A 355 29.74 35.43 16.70
CA PHE A 355 28.82 36.50 17.04
C PHE A 355 28.87 36.85 18.53
N ILE A 356 29.03 35.87 19.43
CA ILE A 356 29.28 36.12 20.86
C ILE A 356 30.55 36.94 21.03
N VAL A 357 31.64 36.57 20.36
CA VAL A 357 32.88 37.35 20.38
C VAL A 357 32.66 38.79 19.86
N TYR A 358 31.91 38.95 18.77
CA TYR A 358 31.51 40.26 18.26
C TYR A 358 30.72 41.09 19.29
N VAL A 359 29.77 40.47 19.99
CA VAL A 359 28.95 41.12 21.02
C VAL A 359 29.83 41.55 22.20
N LEU A 360 30.76 40.70 22.65
CA LEU A 360 31.67 41.00 23.75
C LEU A 360 32.63 42.14 23.40
N ILE A 361 33.30 42.09 22.24
CA ILE A 361 34.24 43.14 21.82
C ILE A 361 33.54 44.51 21.75
N ASN A 362 32.31 44.55 21.22
CA ASN A 362 31.62 45.81 20.98
C ASN A 362 30.86 46.36 22.19
N TYR A 363 30.33 45.50 23.06
CA TYR A 363 29.30 45.90 24.03
C TYR A 363 29.57 45.44 25.48
N LEU A 364 30.75 44.89 25.79
CA LEU A 364 31.09 44.44 27.15
C LEU A 364 30.90 45.54 28.22
N GLN A 365 31.27 46.79 27.92
CA GLN A 365 31.05 47.91 28.84
C GLN A 365 29.55 48.22 29.02
N ILE A 366 28.77 48.17 27.95
CA ILE A 366 27.32 48.44 27.98
C ILE A 366 26.59 47.37 28.81
N PHE A 367 27.00 46.10 28.71
CA PHE A 367 26.49 45.02 29.56
C PHE A 367 26.84 45.22 31.03
N LYS A 368 28.08 45.63 31.35
CA LYS A 368 28.50 45.92 32.73
C LYS A 368 27.71 47.07 33.37
N GLN A 369 27.31 48.05 32.57
CA GLN A 369 26.49 49.19 32.99
C GLN A 369 24.99 48.87 33.12
N GLY A 370 24.56 47.68 32.69
CA GLY A 370 23.16 47.28 32.73
C GLY A 370 22.26 48.04 31.74
N LEU A 371 22.80 48.40 30.58
CA LEU A 371 22.08 49.13 29.54
C LEU A 371 21.54 48.19 28.44
N GLU A 372 20.57 48.68 27.67
CA GLU A 372 19.84 47.91 26.66
C GLU A 372 20.64 47.71 25.36
N VAL A 373 21.58 46.76 25.37
CA VAL A 373 22.46 46.42 24.23
C VAL A 373 21.69 46.12 22.94
N HIS A 374 20.52 45.47 23.03
CA HIS A 374 19.73 45.12 21.85
C HIS A 374 19.40 46.33 20.97
N LYS A 375 19.22 47.54 21.53
CA LYS A 375 18.88 48.74 20.74
C LYS A 375 20.00 49.18 19.78
N VAL A 376 21.24 48.77 20.04
CA VAL A 376 22.43 49.17 19.27
C VAL A 376 23.22 47.99 18.69
N LEU A 377 22.71 46.76 18.80
CA LEU A 377 23.41 45.51 18.47
C LEU A 377 24.16 45.50 17.12
N TYR A 378 23.63 46.16 16.08
CA TYR A 378 24.20 46.22 14.74
C TYR A 378 24.90 47.55 14.41
N LYS A 379 24.96 48.49 15.37
CA LYS A 379 25.73 49.75 15.30
C LYS A 379 27.06 49.62 16.06
N ALA A 380 27.86 48.64 15.67
CA ALA A 380 29.13 48.33 16.32
C ALA A 380 30.13 49.51 16.30
N PRO A 381 30.67 49.93 17.46
CA PRO A 381 31.67 50.99 17.55
C PRO A 381 33.08 50.54 17.15
N PHE A 382 33.43 49.26 17.35
CA PHE A 382 34.80 48.77 17.13
C PHE A 382 34.89 47.76 15.98
N ASN A 383 34.24 46.61 16.12
CA ASN A 383 34.38 45.50 15.19
C ASN A 383 33.09 45.34 14.35
N LYS A 384 33.18 45.47 13.02
CA LYS A 384 32.02 45.33 12.12
C LYS A 384 31.57 43.86 12.02
N LEU A 385 30.25 43.63 11.95
CA LEU A 385 29.66 42.29 11.84
C LEU A 385 30.23 41.43 10.69
N ILE A 386 30.67 42.05 9.59
CA ILE A 386 31.25 41.34 8.45
C ILE A 386 32.53 40.56 8.81
N TYR A 387 33.34 41.07 9.75
CA TYR A 387 34.54 40.37 10.20
C TYR A 387 34.18 39.12 11.01
N ALA A 388 33.16 39.20 11.87
CA ALA A 388 32.64 38.05 12.58
C ALA A 388 32.16 36.97 11.60
N ARG A 389 31.40 37.35 10.56
CA ARG A 389 30.95 36.43 9.49
C ARG A 389 32.12 35.83 8.71
N THR A 390 33.17 36.61 8.44
CA THR A 390 34.36 36.13 7.73
C THR A 390 35.10 35.07 8.55
N ILE A 391 35.30 35.32 9.86
CA ILE A 391 35.87 34.33 10.79
C ILE A 391 35.01 33.07 10.83
N SER A 392 33.68 33.22 10.83
CA SER A 392 32.77 32.08 10.82
C SER A 392 32.93 31.20 9.58
N VAL A 393 33.21 31.77 8.40
CA VAL A 393 33.46 30.97 7.18
C VAL A 393 34.68 30.07 7.38
N PHE A 394 35.78 30.59 7.94
CA PHE A 394 36.96 29.78 8.24
C PHE A 394 36.67 28.69 9.30
N LEU A 395 35.87 29.01 10.33
CA LEU A 395 35.45 28.03 11.32
C LEU A 395 34.55 26.94 10.73
N ILE A 396 33.63 27.29 9.82
CA ILE A 396 32.79 26.33 9.10
C ILE A 396 33.67 25.38 8.27
N LEU A 397 34.62 25.92 7.49
CA LEU A 397 35.57 25.10 6.71
C LEU A 397 36.40 24.18 7.61
N PHE A 398 36.87 24.69 8.75
CA PHE A 398 37.59 23.89 9.74
C PHE A 398 36.73 22.74 10.28
N LEU A 399 35.49 23.02 10.70
CA LEU A 399 34.58 22.00 11.23
C LEU A 399 34.21 20.94 10.18
N PHE A 400 34.00 21.32 8.92
CA PHE A 400 33.82 20.36 7.83
C PHE A 400 35.08 19.53 7.56
N SER A 401 36.27 20.13 7.68
CA SER A 401 37.53 19.40 7.57
C SER A 401 37.69 18.33 8.66
N LEU A 402 37.15 18.56 9.87
CA LEU A 402 37.14 17.53 10.93
C LEU A 402 36.25 16.33 10.57
N LYS A 403 35.33 16.48 9.62
CA LYS A 403 34.51 15.39 9.03
C LYS A 403 35.06 14.90 7.68
N ASN A 404 36.30 15.23 7.34
CA ASN A 404 36.93 14.91 6.05
C ASN A 404 36.09 15.35 4.83
N PHE A 405 35.30 16.41 4.97
CA PHE A 405 34.35 16.88 3.95
C PHE A 405 33.33 15.83 3.49
N TYR A 406 33.02 14.81 4.30
CA TYR A 406 32.06 13.75 3.94
C TYR A 406 30.69 14.30 3.53
N SER A 407 30.23 15.40 4.15
CA SER A 407 28.96 16.06 3.80
C SER A 407 28.90 16.55 2.35
N PHE A 408 30.03 16.80 1.69
CA PHE A 408 30.06 17.13 0.26
C PHE A 408 29.68 15.92 -0.62
N TYR A 409 30.15 14.73 -0.26
CA TYR A 409 29.76 13.50 -0.95
C TYR A 409 28.30 13.14 -0.66
N GLN A 410 27.82 13.40 0.55
CA GLN A 410 26.38 13.28 0.88
C GLN A 410 25.52 14.23 0.05
N ALA A 411 25.98 15.45 -0.22
CA ALA A 411 25.29 16.37 -1.12
C ALA A 411 25.17 15.79 -2.55
N LYS A 412 26.28 15.26 -3.09
CA LYS A 412 26.26 14.60 -4.41
C LYS A 412 25.32 13.39 -4.44
N ALA A 413 25.45 12.49 -3.47
CA ALA A 413 24.60 11.31 -3.36
C ALA A 413 23.12 11.69 -3.28
N GLY A 414 22.80 12.68 -2.46
CA GLY A 414 21.46 13.20 -2.28
C GLY A 414 20.86 13.83 -3.53
N ILE A 415 21.65 14.55 -4.32
CA ILE A 415 21.21 15.13 -5.60
C ILE A 415 20.99 14.02 -6.64
N SER A 416 21.91 13.05 -6.74
CA SER A 416 21.73 11.87 -7.61
C SER A 416 20.47 11.06 -7.24
N ASN A 417 20.15 10.93 -5.94
CA ASN A 417 18.88 10.33 -5.49
C ASN A 417 17.64 11.06 -6.04
N ALA A 418 17.64 12.40 -6.00
CA ALA A 418 16.51 13.17 -6.52
C ALA A 418 16.34 13.05 -8.04
N ILE A 419 17.46 12.96 -8.77
CA ILE A 419 17.45 12.73 -10.22
C ILE A 419 17.00 11.29 -10.54
N ALA A 420 17.47 10.31 -9.78
CA ALA A 420 17.05 8.91 -9.91
C ALA A 420 15.53 8.73 -9.68
N ASP A 421 14.99 9.35 -8.63
CA ASP A 421 13.55 9.37 -8.34
C ASP A 421 12.75 9.93 -9.54
N PHE A 422 13.24 10.99 -10.19
CA PHE A 422 12.62 11.54 -11.39
C PHE A 422 12.57 10.49 -12.51
N TYR A 423 13.69 9.85 -12.84
CA TYR A 423 13.73 8.82 -13.88
C TYR A 423 12.89 7.59 -13.54
N LEU A 424 12.78 7.24 -12.25
CA LEU A 424 11.94 6.16 -11.78
C LEU A 424 10.45 6.43 -12.07
N VAL A 425 9.98 7.66 -11.83
CA VAL A 425 8.59 8.06 -12.15
C VAL A 425 8.37 8.24 -13.66
N GLU A 426 9.39 8.68 -14.40
CA GLU A 426 9.36 8.77 -15.86
C GLU A 426 9.24 7.39 -16.53
N GLY A 427 9.66 6.33 -15.85
CA GLY A 427 9.67 4.95 -16.35
C GLY A 427 10.97 4.53 -17.02
N ASP A 428 12.00 5.39 -17.03
CA ASP A 428 13.35 5.02 -17.49
C ASP A 428 14.13 4.34 -16.36
N LEU A 429 13.85 3.05 -16.19
CA LEU A 429 14.46 2.24 -15.13
C LEU A 429 15.98 2.16 -15.25
N LYS A 430 16.55 2.25 -16.47
CA LYS A 430 18.01 2.17 -16.67
C LYS A 430 18.69 3.45 -16.19
N ALA A 431 18.14 4.61 -16.53
CA ALA A 431 18.64 5.88 -16.04
C ALA A 431 18.48 5.98 -14.51
N ALA A 432 17.33 5.57 -13.97
CA ALA A 432 17.09 5.54 -12.53
C ALA A 432 18.13 4.69 -11.79
N GLU A 433 18.38 3.46 -12.25
CA GLU A 433 19.39 2.57 -11.66
C GLU A 433 20.78 3.18 -11.72
N THR A 434 21.14 3.83 -12.82
CA THR A 434 22.44 4.50 -13.00
C THR A 434 22.64 5.61 -11.98
N PHE A 435 21.66 6.48 -11.77
CA PHE A 435 21.76 7.58 -10.81
C PHE A 435 21.69 7.08 -9.36
N TYR A 436 20.93 6.02 -9.04
CA TYR A 436 21.01 5.41 -7.71
C TYR A 436 22.37 4.76 -7.45
N LYS A 437 23.00 4.13 -8.46
CA LYS A 437 24.38 3.62 -8.34
C LYS A 437 25.40 4.75 -8.20
N GLU A 438 25.22 5.87 -8.89
CA GLU A 438 26.05 7.07 -8.68
C GLU A 438 25.89 7.61 -7.24
N SER A 439 24.67 7.56 -6.70
CA SER A 439 24.41 7.92 -5.31
C SER A 439 25.14 7.00 -4.34
N THR A 440 25.06 5.67 -4.50
CA THR A 440 25.81 4.72 -3.66
C THR A 440 27.32 4.78 -3.88
N HIS A 441 27.80 5.23 -5.04
CA HIS A 441 29.22 5.49 -5.23
C HIS A 441 29.73 6.65 -4.35
N ASN A 442 28.94 7.72 -4.23
CA ASN A 442 29.28 8.87 -3.38
C ASN A 442 29.04 8.57 -1.88
N ASP A 443 27.99 7.83 -1.55
CA ASP A 443 27.66 7.43 -0.20
C ASP A 443 27.17 5.97 -0.14
N LEU A 444 28.09 5.03 0.08
CA LEU A 444 27.85 3.58 0.00
C LEU A 444 26.69 3.09 0.86
N LYS A 445 26.52 3.65 2.05
CA LYS A 445 25.55 3.18 3.04
C LYS A 445 24.25 3.98 3.02
N ASN A 446 24.06 4.84 2.02
CA ASN A 446 22.85 5.65 1.96
C ASN A 446 21.61 4.77 1.81
N HIS A 447 20.67 4.94 2.72
CA HIS A 447 19.51 4.09 2.89
C HIS A 447 18.59 4.20 1.68
N LYS A 448 18.31 5.43 1.22
CA LYS A 448 17.39 5.69 0.10
C LYS A 448 17.78 4.97 -1.19
N ALA A 449 19.01 5.15 -1.67
CA ALA A 449 19.44 4.52 -2.93
C ALA A 449 19.48 3.01 -2.81
N ASN A 450 20.00 2.48 -1.70
CA ASN A 450 20.07 1.03 -1.50
C ASN A 450 18.68 0.40 -1.43
N VAL A 451 17.69 0.98 -0.72
CA VAL A 451 16.34 0.40 -0.74
C VAL A 451 15.66 0.57 -2.10
N SER A 452 15.91 1.69 -2.81
CA SER A 452 15.38 1.89 -4.16
C SER A 452 15.97 0.86 -5.14
N LEU A 453 17.28 0.62 -5.09
CA LEU A 453 17.95 -0.43 -5.87
C LEU A 453 17.45 -1.83 -5.49
N ALA A 454 17.21 -2.09 -4.20
CA ALA A 454 16.62 -3.35 -3.76
C ALA A 454 15.21 -3.55 -4.31
N SER A 455 14.38 -2.51 -4.28
CA SER A 455 13.04 -2.51 -4.85
C SER A 455 13.05 -2.73 -6.37
N MET A 456 13.98 -2.08 -7.08
CA MET A 456 14.17 -2.28 -8.51
C MET A 456 14.62 -3.71 -8.81
N ALA A 457 15.56 -4.26 -8.04
CA ALA A 457 16.00 -5.64 -8.19
C ALA A 457 14.85 -6.64 -7.94
N LEU A 458 14.03 -6.43 -6.90
CA LEU A 458 12.81 -7.22 -6.66
C LEU A 458 11.84 -7.17 -7.83
N SER A 459 11.61 -5.99 -8.43
CA SER A 459 10.72 -5.83 -9.59
C SER A 459 11.19 -6.59 -10.83
N GLN A 460 12.50 -6.85 -10.93
CA GLN A 460 13.13 -7.61 -12.00
C GLN A 460 13.28 -9.12 -11.67
N GLY A 461 12.88 -9.53 -10.47
CA GLY A 461 13.06 -10.90 -9.97
C GLY A 461 14.48 -11.22 -9.50
N ASP A 462 15.37 -10.23 -9.40
CA ASP A 462 16.76 -10.38 -8.93
C ASP A 462 16.84 -10.26 -7.41
N LYS A 463 16.56 -11.38 -6.74
CA LYS A 463 16.47 -11.43 -5.27
C LYS A 463 17.84 -11.42 -4.60
N ILE A 464 18.89 -11.84 -5.30
CA ILE A 464 20.27 -11.83 -4.80
C ILE A 464 20.74 -10.38 -4.65
N ASN A 465 20.59 -9.56 -5.70
CA ASN A 465 20.94 -8.16 -5.61
C ASN A 465 20.02 -7.40 -4.65
N ALA A 466 18.73 -7.76 -4.56
CA ALA A 466 17.84 -7.21 -3.55
C ALA A 466 18.36 -7.46 -2.12
N ALA A 467 18.74 -8.70 -1.80
CA ALA A 467 19.33 -9.05 -0.50
C ALA A 467 20.63 -8.27 -0.24
N PHE A 468 21.51 -8.15 -1.24
CA PHE A 468 22.73 -7.36 -1.14
C PHE A 468 22.43 -5.90 -0.76
N PHE A 469 21.55 -5.23 -1.50
CA PHE A 469 21.24 -3.82 -1.26
C PHE A 469 20.50 -3.60 0.07
N PHE A 470 19.56 -4.46 0.45
CA PHE A 470 18.94 -4.37 1.79
C PHE A 470 19.99 -4.52 2.90
N ASN A 471 20.94 -5.44 2.76
CA ASN A 471 21.98 -5.65 3.75
C ASN A 471 22.88 -4.42 3.93
N GLN A 472 23.18 -3.68 2.85
CA GLN A 472 23.98 -2.44 2.91
C GLN A 472 23.36 -1.36 3.81
N THR A 473 22.03 -1.36 3.96
CA THR A 473 21.32 -0.37 4.78
C THR A 473 21.40 -0.63 6.28
N LEU A 474 21.70 -1.87 6.70
CA LEU A 474 21.54 -2.32 8.10
C LEU A 474 22.60 -1.76 9.06
N ASP A 475 23.73 -1.30 8.51
CA ASP A 475 24.88 -0.82 9.27
C ASP A 475 24.77 0.65 9.70
N TYR A 476 24.06 1.48 8.93
CA TYR A 476 23.98 2.93 9.18
C TYR A 476 22.61 3.34 9.72
N LYS A 477 21.56 3.20 8.90
CA LYS A 477 20.17 3.52 9.25
C LYS A 477 19.30 2.27 9.10
N PRO A 478 19.42 1.29 10.01
CA PRO A 478 18.60 0.10 9.97
C PRO A 478 17.11 0.47 10.05
N SER A 479 16.27 -0.26 9.34
CA SER A 479 14.82 -0.09 9.40
C SER A 479 14.14 -1.46 9.45
N PRO A 480 12.95 -1.57 10.07
CA PRO A 480 12.16 -2.79 10.03
C PRO A 480 11.90 -3.27 8.59
N TYR A 481 11.63 -2.33 7.67
CA TYR A 481 11.44 -2.61 6.24
C TYR A 481 12.65 -3.32 5.62
N ALA A 482 13.87 -2.84 5.88
CA ALA A 482 15.09 -3.45 5.35
C ALA A 482 15.32 -4.86 5.91
N PHE A 483 15.03 -5.10 7.19
CA PHE A 483 15.14 -6.45 7.77
C PHE A 483 14.10 -7.41 7.19
N ALA A 484 12.86 -6.96 7.00
CA ALA A 484 11.82 -7.76 6.36
C ALA A 484 12.14 -8.06 4.89
N GLY A 485 12.58 -7.06 4.13
CA GLY A 485 12.99 -7.20 2.74
C GLY A 485 14.20 -8.12 2.57
N LEU A 486 15.21 -7.99 3.43
CA LEU A 486 16.36 -8.89 3.45
C LEU A 486 15.92 -10.33 3.75
N SER A 487 15.12 -10.53 4.80
CA SER A 487 14.64 -11.85 5.18
C SER A 487 13.85 -12.52 4.07
N ALA A 488 12.92 -11.80 3.45
CA ALA A 488 12.12 -12.31 2.33
C ALA A 488 12.99 -12.64 1.10
N SER A 489 13.99 -11.80 0.79
CA SER A 489 14.90 -12.03 -0.34
C SER A 489 15.77 -13.29 -0.11
N LEU A 490 16.30 -13.47 1.11
CA LEU A 490 17.08 -14.64 1.50
C LEU A 490 16.26 -15.93 1.50
N GLU A 491 15.05 -15.89 2.07
CA GLU A 491 14.16 -17.06 2.10
C GLU A 491 13.83 -17.56 0.70
N ASN A 492 13.57 -16.64 -0.23
CA ASN A 492 13.27 -16.98 -1.62
C ASN A 492 14.45 -17.63 -2.36
N GLU A 493 15.68 -17.40 -1.91
CA GLU A 493 16.91 -18.05 -2.39
C GLU A 493 17.24 -19.33 -1.61
N ASN A 494 16.27 -19.86 -0.85
CA ASN A 494 16.39 -21.04 0.02
C ASN A 494 17.42 -20.89 1.16
N LEU A 495 17.79 -19.65 1.52
CA LEU A 495 18.67 -19.32 2.65
C LEU A 495 17.85 -19.09 3.92
N TYR A 496 17.14 -20.14 4.35
CA TYR A 496 16.17 -20.07 5.46
C TYR A 496 16.79 -19.61 6.79
N PHE A 497 17.98 -20.12 7.15
CA PHE A 497 18.60 -19.77 8.44
C PHE A 497 19.08 -18.32 8.44
N GLU A 498 19.62 -17.84 7.33
CA GLU A 498 20.03 -16.46 7.13
C GLU A 498 18.84 -15.52 7.21
N ALA A 499 17.70 -15.90 6.60
CA ALA A 499 16.45 -15.16 6.70
C ALA A 499 15.94 -15.08 8.16
N LEU A 500 16.02 -16.18 8.91
CA LEU A 500 15.66 -16.24 10.32
C LEU A 500 16.58 -15.36 11.19
N PHE A 501 17.90 -15.45 10.98
CA PHE A 501 18.88 -14.65 11.70
C PHE A 501 18.78 -13.16 11.38
N ALA A 502 18.41 -12.80 10.15
CA ALA A 502 18.12 -11.41 9.77
C ALA A 502 16.96 -10.84 10.60
N LEU A 503 15.85 -11.56 10.73
CA LEU A 503 14.71 -11.12 11.55
C LEU A 503 15.08 -11.04 13.04
N GLN A 504 15.82 -12.02 13.56
CA GLN A 504 16.30 -11.99 14.95
C GLN A 504 17.22 -10.79 15.22
N LYS A 505 18.13 -10.47 14.29
CA LYS A 505 18.97 -9.26 14.36
C LYS A 505 18.11 -7.99 14.31
N GLY A 506 17.07 -7.99 13.48
CA GLY A 506 16.07 -6.91 13.42
C GLY A 506 15.36 -6.71 14.74
N LEU A 507 14.86 -7.78 15.36
CA LEU A 507 14.15 -7.74 16.65
C LEU A 507 15.07 -7.40 17.84
N LYS A 508 16.38 -7.61 17.73
CA LYS A 508 17.33 -7.06 18.73
C LYS A 508 17.37 -5.53 18.69
N LYS A 509 17.20 -4.91 17.50
CA LYS A 509 17.14 -3.44 17.33
C LYS A 509 15.72 -2.88 17.53
N PHE A 510 14.70 -3.65 17.14
CA PHE A 510 13.28 -3.25 17.14
C PHE A 510 12.43 -4.30 17.88
N PRO A 511 12.60 -4.47 19.20
CA PRO A 511 12.00 -5.59 19.96
C PRO A 511 10.46 -5.58 19.97
N GLU A 512 9.86 -4.41 19.81
CA GLU A 512 8.40 -4.23 19.84
C GLU A 512 7.77 -4.16 18.44
N ASN A 513 8.54 -4.37 17.36
CA ASN A 513 7.98 -4.29 16.02
C ASN A 513 7.10 -5.51 15.69
N SER A 514 5.77 -5.30 15.60
CA SER A 514 4.81 -6.39 15.35
C SER A 514 5.00 -7.06 13.99
N GLN A 515 5.40 -6.32 12.97
CA GLN A 515 5.60 -6.85 11.62
C GLN A 515 6.77 -7.84 11.57
N LEU A 516 7.91 -7.50 12.18
CA LEU A 516 9.06 -8.40 12.28
C LEU A 516 8.76 -9.62 13.16
N LEU A 517 8.00 -9.47 14.26
CA LEU A 517 7.57 -10.59 15.09
C LEU A 517 6.66 -11.55 14.30
N THR A 518 5.73 -11.00 13.52
CA THR A 518 4.83 -11.75 12.64
C THR A 518 5.63 -12.56 11.62
N ASN A 519 6.56 -11.92 10.90
CA ASN A 519 7.41 -12.60 9.93
C ASN A 519 8.30 -13.67 10.56
N LEU A 520 8.83 -13.42 11.78
CA LEU A 520 9.62 -14.40 12.51
C LEU A 520 8.78 -15.63 12.85
N SER A 521 7.56 -15.41 13.36
CA SER A 521 6.63 -16.49 13.69
C SER A 521 6.27 -17.33 12.45
N TYR A 522 6.09 -16.68 11.30
CA TYR A 522 5.83 -17.35 10.02
C TYR A 522 7.00 -18.26 9.60
N LEU A 523 8.26 -17.79 9.69
CA LEU A 523 9.42 -18.65 9.38
C LEU A 523 9.54 -19.82 10.37
N GLN A 524 9.40 -19.56 11.66
CA GLN A 524 9.46 -20.60 12.69
C GLN A 524 8.39 -21.68 12.53
N ASP A 525 7.22 -21.29 12.05
CA ASP A 525 6.12 -22.19 11.75
C ASP A 525 6.44 -23.15 10.60
N LYS A 526 7.14 -22.69 9.56
CA LYS A 526 7.68 -23.57 8.51
C LYS A 526 8.64 -24.62 9.06
N ALA A 527 9.40 -24.27 10.11
CA ALA A 527 10.27 -25.21 10.82
C ALA A 527 9.57 -26.04 11.90
N LYS A 528 8.25 -25.92 12.06
CA LYS A 528 7.42 -26.66 13.03
C LYS A 528 7.85 -26.44 14.50
N ILE A 529 8.33 -25.25 14.84
CA ILE A 529 8.73 -24.88 16.20
C ILE A 529 7.52 -24.26 16.95
N THR A 530 6.47 -25.05 17.16
CA THR A 530 5.13 -24.61 17.58
C THR A 530 5.12 -23.68 18.81
N ASP A 531 5.89 -23.98 19.85
CA ASP A 531 5.92 -23.17 21.08
C ASP A 531 6.46 -21.75 20.82
N SER A 532 7.52 -21.64 20.01
CA SER A 532 8.12 -20.35 19.66
C SER A 532 7.21 -19.52 18.78
N VAL A 533 6.49 -20.18 17.87
CA VAL A 533 5.49 -19.54 17.01
C VAL A 533 4.41 -18.88 17.86
N LEU A 534 3.81 -19.61 18.80
CA LEU A 534 2.76 -19.09 19.66
C LEU A 534 3.24 -17.90 20.51
N VAL A 535 4.44 -18.00 21.09
CA VAL A 535 5.04 -16.90 21.88
C VAL A 535 5.24 -15.64 21.03
N ASN A 536 5.72 -15.77 19.80
CA ASN A 536 5.97 -14.62 18.93
C ASN A 536 4.67 -14.05 18.34
N LEU A 537 3.67 -14.88 18.05
CA LEU A 537 2.33 -14.42 17.69
C LEU A 537 1.67 -13.63 18.82
N ASP A 538 1.73 -14.11 20.06
CA ASP A 538 1.21 -13.40 21.23
C ASP A 538 1.92 -12.04 21.45
N LYS A 539 3.26 -12.02 21.32
CA LYS A 539 4.02 -10.76 21.35
C LYS A 539 3.63 -9.81 20.22
N SER A 540 3.43 -10.32 19.01
CA SER A 540 3.01 -9.50 17.87
C SER A 540 1.63 -8.86 18.12
N LEU A 541 0.68 -9.63 18.69
CA LEU A 541 -0.67 -9.17 19.04
C LEU A 541 -0.66 -8.09 20.13
N LYS A 542 0.29 -8.15 21.07
CA LYS A 542 0.45 -7.12 22.12
C LYS A 542 0.98 -5.80 21.58
N ASN A 543 1.76 -5.85 20.49
CA ASN A 543 2.49 -4.70 19.97
C ASN A 543 1.90 -4.11 18.67
N CYS A 544 0.90 -4.76 18.06
CA CYS A 544 0.27 -4.28 16.83
C CYS A 544 -0.66 -3.08 17.08
N LYS A 545 -0.69 -2.15 16.11
CA LYS A 545 -1.69 -1.06 16.07
C LYS A 545 -2.98 -1.49 15.39
N LYS A 546 -2.84 -2.15 14.24
CA LYS A 546 -3.92 -2.77 13.47
C LYS A 546 -3.61 -4.25 13.37
N CYS A 547 -4.25 -5.06 14.19
CA CYS A 547 -3.89 -6.45 14.41
C CYS A 547 -4.54 -7.40 13.40
N GLU A 548 -4.69 -6.99 12.14
CA GLU A 548 -5.45 -7.73 11.13
C GLU A 548 -4.68 -8.99 10.69
N VAL A 549 -3.42 -8.80 10.31
CA VAL A 549 -2.48 -9.87 9.91
C VAL A 549 -2.16 -10.77 11.09
N GLU A 550 -1.87 -10.17 12.25
CA GLU A 550 -1.53 -10.87 13.49
C GLU A 550 -2.68 -11.80 13.92
N ASN A 551 -3.93 -11.31 13.92
CA ASN A 551 -5.09 -12.15 14.24
C ASN A 551 -5.33 -13.23 13.18
N THR A 552 -5.13 -12.91 11.89
CA THR A 552 -5.25 -13.91 10.82
C THR A 552 -4.32 -15.09 11.08
N ASN A 553 -3.04 -14.82 11.37
CA ASN A 553 -2.05 -15.85 11.68
C ASN A 553 -2.32 -16.58 12.99
N PHE A 554 -2.82 -15.88 14.01
CA PHE A 554 -3.19 -16.49 15.28
C PHE A 554 -4.32 -17.52 15.11
N LEU A 555 -5.34 -17.20 14.30
CA LEU A 555 -6.40 -18.15 13.95
C LEU A 555 -5.85 -19.32 13.12
N ALA A 556 -4.96 -19.06 12.16
CA ALA A 556 -4.33 -20.09 11.35
C ALA A 556 -3.54 -21.09 12.21
N PHE A 557 -2.76 -20.61 13.18
CA PHE A 557 -2.05 -21.43 14.14
C PHE A 557 -3.00 -22.39 14.88
N TRP A 558 -4.15 -21.90 15.33
CA TRP A 558 -5.12 -22.74 16.03
C TRP A 558 -5.87 -23.70 15.09
N ILE A 559 -6.11 -23.35 13.83
CA ILE A 559 -6.66 -24.30 12.83
C ILE A 559 -5.75 -25.52 12.69
N GLU A 560 -4.43 -25.32 12.73
CA GLU A 560 -3.45 -26.39 12.60
C GLU A 560 -3.31 -27.22 13.88
N ASN A 561 -3.25 -26.58 15.04
CA ASN A 561 -2.77 -27.18 16.29
C ASN A 561 -3.87 -27.50 17.35
N SER A 562 -5.12 -27.06 17.19
CA SER A 562 -6.10 -27.04 18.31
C SER A 562 -6.92 -28.31 18.55
N LYS A 563 -7.44 -28.37 19.78
CA LYS A 563 -8.64 -29.10 20.23
C LYS A 563 -9.92 -28.25 20.07
N PRO A 564 -11.13 -28.85 20.02
CA PRO A 564 -12.39 -28.13 19.73
C PRO A 564 -12.71 -26.92 20.63
N GLU A 565 -12.43 -26.99 21.93
CA GLU A 565 -12.73 -25.92 22.90
C GLU A 565 -12.03 -24.60 22.53
N LYS A 566 -10.76 -24.69 22.11
CA LYS A 566 -9.98 -23.52 21.73
C LYS A 566 -10.46 -22.91 20.42
N LEU A 567 -10.89 -23.76 19.48
CA LEU A 567 -11.47 -23.32 18.21
C LEU A 567 -12.74 -22.49 18.44
N GLU A 568 -13.59 -22.85 19.41
CA GLU A 568 -14.80 -22.10 19.72
C GLU A 568 -14.48 -20.70 20.27
N GLU A 569 -13.54 -20.61 21.21
CA GLU A 569 -13.03 -19.34 21.73
C GLU A 569 -12.51 -18.45 20.60
N MET A 570 -11.70 -19.01 19.69
CA MET A 570 -11.11 -18.29 18.55
C MET A 570 -12.16 -17.83 17.55
N SER A 571 -13.18 -18.65 17.27
CA SER A 571 -14.30 -18.24 16.42
C SER A 571 -15.03 -17.04 16.98
N ASN A 572 -15.32 -17.03 18.29
CA ASN A 572 -16.08 -15.96 18.94
C ASN A 572 -15.28 -14.64 18.99
N LEU A 573 -13.96 -14.73 19.14
CA LEU A 573 -13.07 -13.57 19.05
C LEU A 573 -13.10 -12.96 17.64
N ALA A 574 -13.02 -13.80 16.60
CA ALA A 574 -12.97 -13.38 15.21
C ALA A 574 -14.28 -12.78 14.67
N GLU A 575 -15.45 -13.11 15.27
CA GLU A 575 -16.76 -12.56 14.86
C GLU A 575 -16.78 -11.03 14.85
N LYS A 576 -16.06 -10.39 15.78
CA LYS A 576 -16.05 -8.94 15.98
C LYS A 576 -15.15 -8.17 15.01
N LEU A 577 -14.39 -8.87 14.18
CA LEU A 577 -13.35 -8.28 13.32
C LEU A 577 -13.75 -8.40 11.84
N ASP A 578 -13.58 -7.33 11.07
CA ASP A 578 -13.95 -7.25 9.65
C ASP A 578 -12.70 -7.10 8.77
N TYR A 579 -11.98 -8.20 8.57
CA TYR A 579 -10.83 -8.30 7.68
C TYR A 579 -10.87 -9.65 6.94
N SER A 580 -10.54 -9.66 5.64
CA SER A 580 -10.78 -10.84 4.78
C SER A 580 -10.02 -12.08 5.23
N GLY A 581 -8.75 -11.94 5.66
CA GLY A 581 -7.96 -13.05 6.19
C GLY A 581 -8.54 -13.64 7.49
N ILE A 582 -9.03 -12.77 8.38
CA ILE A 582 -9.70 -13.17 9.61
C ILE A 582 -11.02 -13.88 9.29
N LYS A 583 -11.84 -13.35 8.38
CA LYS A 583 -13.10 -13.98 7.97
C LYS A 583 -12.87 -15.33 7.31
N ALA A 584 -11.84 -15.46 6.46
CA ALA A 584 -11.46 -16.74 5.88
C ALA A 584 -11.18 -17.79 6.94
N ASN A 585 -10.35 -17.45 7.93
CA ASN A 585 -9.94 -18.36 8.99
C ASN A 585 -11.08 -18.63 9.98
N GLN A 586 -11.87 -17.62 10.33
CA GLN A 586 -13.07 -17.77 11.14
C GLN A 586 -14.05 -18.77 10.50
N PHE A 587 -14.33 -18.64 9.20
CA PHE A 587 -15.24 -19.54 8.52
C PHE A 587 -14.65 -20.95 8.34
N ALA A 588 -13.32 -21.07 8.22
CA ALA A 588 -12.64 -22.36 8.30
C ALA A 588 -12.89 -23.03 9.67
N ILE A 589 -12.70 -22.30 10.77
CA ILE A 589 -12.95 -22.76 12.14
C ILE A 589 -14.41 -23.17 12.32
N ASN A 590 -15.35 -22.35 11.87
CA ASN A 590 -16.78 -22.66 11.98
C ASN A 590 -17.18 -23.94 11.24
N ARG A 591 -16.52 -24.25 10.11
CA ARG A 591 -16.69 -25.53 9.43
C ARG A 591 -16.13 -26.71 10.22
N MET A 592 -14.99 -26.52 10.89
CA MET A 592 -14.43 -27.55 11.77
C MET A 592 -15.33 -27.85 12.97
N LEU A 593 -16.00 -26.81 13.50
CA LEU A 593 -16.92 -26.90 14.63
C LEU A 593 -18.36 -27.26 14.24
N ASP A 594 -18.67 -27.25 12.94
CA ASP A 594 -20.03 -27.40 12.43
C ASP A 594 -21.05 -26.41 13.06
N LYS A 595 -20.56 -25.19 13.35
CA LYS A 595 -21.32 -24.10 13.96
C LYS A 595 -22.12 -23.36 12.89
N GLU A 596 -23.40 -23.07 13.13
CA GLU A 596 -24.19 -22.26 12.19
C GLU A 596 -23.53 -20.91 11.94
N THR A 597 -23.48 -20.49 10.67
CA THR A 597 -22.79 -19.26 10.26
C THR A 597 -23.67 -18.39 9.39
N ILE A 598 -23.54 -17.07 9.58
CA ILE A 598 -24.27 -16.10 8.78
C ILE A 598 -23.27 -15.40 7.86
N PHE A 599 -23.48 -15.56 6.56
CA PHE A 599 -22.69 -14.91 5.52
C PHE A 599 -23.41 -13.63 5.08
N GLU A 600 -23.09 -12.53 5.74
CA GLU A 600 -23.82 -11.25 5.62
C GLU A 600 -23.16 -10.24 4.70
N LYS A 601 -21.83 -10.28 4.55
CA LYS A 601 -21.06 -9.30 3.79
C LYS A 601 -19.98 -9.97 2.94
N PHE A 602 -19.94 -9.63 1.66
CA PHE A 602 -18.87 -10.01 0.75
C PHE A 602 -18.75 -8.94 -0.34
N GLU A 603 -17.62 -8.24 -0.36
CA GLU A 603 -17.37 -7.16 -1.31
C GLU A 603 -16.52 -7.65 -2.47
N LEU A 604 -17.02 -7.48 -3.69
CA LEU A 604 -16.28 -7.76 -4.91
C LEU A 604 -15.61 -6.48 -5.43
N GLY A 605 -14.35 -6.61 -5.85
CA GLY A 605 -13.67 -5.55 -6.58
C GLY A 605 -14.35 -5.24 -7.92
N LYS A 606 -14.07 -4.07 -8.51
CA LYS A 606 -14.64 -3.66 -9.80
C LYS A 606 -14.27 -4.64 -10.93
N ASP A 607 -13.07 -5.20 -10.86
CA ASP A 607 -12.52 -6.21 -11.77
C ASP A 607 -12.99 -7.63 -11.43
N SER A 608 -13.72 -7.82 -10.34
CA SER A 608 -14.13 -9.13 -9.81
C SER A 608 -12.96 -10.10 -9.60
N ALA A 609 -11.75 -9.58 -9.39
CA ALA A 609 -10.59 -10.38 -9.02
C ALA A 609 -10.67 -10.71 -7.52
N LEU A 610 -10.32 -11.95 -7.17
CA LEU A 610 -10.28 -12.44 -5.79
C LEU A 610 -8.82 -12.55 -5.35
N ASP A 611 -8.48 -11.86 -4.27
CA ASP A 611 -7.30 -12.22 -3.49
C ASP A 611 -7.52 -13.57 -2.78
N MET A 612 -6.42 -14.17 -2.31
CA MET A 612 -6.45 -15.50 -1.67
C MET A 612 -7.36 -15.53 -0.44
N SER A 613 -7.40 -14.44 0.33
CA SER A 613 -8.21 -14.33 1.54
C SER A 613 -9.70 -14.30 1.24
N ARG A 614 -10.13 -13.53 0.24
CA ARG A 614 -11.51 -13.50 -0.23
C ARG A 614 -11.92 -14.81 -0.88
N ALA A 615 -11.02 -15.45 -1.64
CA ALA A 615 -11.27 -16.77 -2.22
C ALA A 615 -11.51 -17.82 -1.13
N ALA A 616 -10.66 -17.87 -0.10
CA ALA A 616 -10.84 -18.77 1.04
C ALA A 616 -12.10 -18.45 1.85
N TYR A 617 -12.41 -17.17 2.06
CA TYR A 617 -13.62 -16.75 2.74
C TYR A 617 -14.88 -17.22 1.99
N LEU A 618 -14.94 -16.97 0.67
CA LEU A 618 -16.04 -17.42 -0.18
C LEU A 618 -16.16 -18.95 -0.17
N PHE A 619 -15.04 -19.65 -0.37
CA PHE A 619 -14.99 -21.10 -0.39
C PHE A 619 -15.52 -21.71 0.91
N ASN A 620 -15.04 -21.25 2.07
CA ASN A 620 -15.49 -21.76 3.35
C ASN A 620 -16.96 -21.39 3.63
N SER A 621 -17.38 -20.19 3.29
CA SER A 621 -18.78 -19.75 3.51
C SER A 621 -19.77 -20.61 2.72
N ILE A 622 -19.51 -20.83 1.43
CA ILE A 622 -20.45 -21.51 0.56
C ILE A 622 -20.41 -23.04 0.74
N SER A 623 -19.21 -23.59 1.00
CA SER A 623 -19.00 -25.03 1.19
C SER A 623 -19.47 -25.54 2.56
N HIS A 624 -20.07 -24.69 3.38
CA HIS A 624 -20.66 -25.05 4.65
C HIS A 624 -22.19 -25.16 4.51
N THR A 625 -22.75 -26.31 4.88
CA THR A 625 -24.18 -26.60 4.73
C THR A 625 -25.07 -25.79 5.68
N LYS A 626 -24.56 -25.40 6.84
CA LYS A 626 -25.26 -24.54 7.83
C LYS A 626 -25.01 -23.05 7.65
N THR A 627 -24.52 -22.62 6.48
CA THR A 627 -24.38 -21.20 6.20
C THR A 627 -25.67 -20.60 5.69
N VAL A 628 -26.18 -19.62 6.44
CA VAL A 628 -27.26 -18.72 6.05
C VAL A 628 -26.67 -17.61 5.20
N ASN A 629 -26.88 -17.69 3.88
CA ASN A 629 -26.37 -16.72 2.92
C ASN A 629 -27.33 -15.54 2.79
N LYS A 630 -26.98 -14.41 3.39
CA LYS A 630 -27.69 -13.13 3.26
C LYS A 630 -27.11 -12.21 2.18
N THR A 631 -25.88 -12.47 1.71
CA THR A 631 -25.24 -11.72 0.60
C THR A 631 -25.87 -11.99 -0.76
N GLN A 632 -26.67 -13.04 -0.88
CA GLN A 632 -27.32 -13.48 -2.13
C GLN A 632 -26.32 -13.89 -3.23
N ILE A 633 -25.11 -14.34 -2.87
CA ILE A 633 -24.18 -14.90 -3.86
C ILE A 633 -24.74 -16.21 -4.43
N ASP A 634 -25.08 -16.18 -5.72
CA ASP A 634 -25.66 -17.28 -6.46
C ASP A 634 -24.61 -18.06 -7.27
N ALA A 635 -25.03 -19.18 -7.85
CA ALA A 635 -24.16 -20.00 -8.68
C ALA A 635 -23.66 -19.27 -9.93
N GLU A 636 -24.48 -18.42 -10.54
CA GLU A 636 -24.10 -17.65 -11.72
C GLU A 636 -22.97 -16.66 -11.41
N THR A 637 -23.05 -15.98 -10.26
CA THR A 637 -21.97 -15.12 -9.76
C THR A 637 -20.69 -15.90 -9.55
N ILE A 638 -20.73 -17.08 -8.92
CA ILE A 638 -19.55 -17.92 -8.72
C ILE A 638 -18.97 -18.37 -10.06
N LYS A 639 -19.80 -18.74 -11.03
CA LYS A 639 -19.37 -19.12 -12.38
C LYS A 639 -18.71 -17.95 -13.12
N ARG A 640 -19.21 -16.72 -12.95
CA ARG A 640 -18.56 -15.51 -13.49
C ARG A 640 -17.19 -15.29 -12.85
N LEU A 641 -17.07 -15.48 -11.54
CA LEU A 641 -15.78 -15.39 -10.84
C LEU A 641 -14.81 -16.48 -11.34
N GLN A 642 -15.28 -17.70 -11.51
CA GLN A 642 -14.52 -18.83 -12.04
C GLN A 642 -13.96 -18.54 -13.44
N ASN A 643 -14.76 -17.91 -14.31
CA ASN A 643 -14.36 -17.60 -15.69
C ASN A 643 -13.50 -16.33 -15.82
N ASN A 644 -13.20 -15.64 -14.72
CA ASN A 644 -12.34 -14.46 -14.73
C ASN A 644 -10.87 -14.90 -14.83
N PRO A 645 -10.10 -14.43 -15.84
CA PRO A 645 -8.68 -14.78 -15.99
C PRO A 645 -7.83 -14.48 -14.75
N TYR A 646 -8.18 -13.44 -13.98
CA TYR A 646 -7.46 -13.08 -12.75
C TYR A 646 -7.63 -14.11 -11.62
N ASN A 647 -8.64 -14.98 -11.70
CA ASN A 647 -8.96 -15.98 -10.67
C ASN A 647 -8.46 -17.39 -11.06
N GLU A 648 -7.59 -17.50 -12.07
CA GLU A 648 -7.01 -18.78 -12.51
C GLU A 648 -6.38 -19.59 -11.37
N PRO A 649 -5.61 -18.99 -10.43
CA PRO A 649 -5.00 -19.74 -9.32
C PRO A 649 -6.02 -20.40 -8.38
N VAL A 650 -7.27 -19.92 -8.38
CA VAL A 650 -8.39 -20.42 -7.56
C VAL A 650 -9.52 -20.95 -8.44
N PHE A 651 -9.23 -21.37 -9.68
CA PHE A 651 -10.23 -21.87 -10.61
C PHE A 651 -10.89 -23.17 -10.11
N GLU A 652 -10.08 -24.17 -9.75
CA GLU A 652 -10.57 -25.47 -9.27
C GLU A 652 -11.38 -25.31 -7.98
N SER A 653 -10.84 -24.48 -7.10
CA SER A 653 -11.44 -23.98 -5.88
C SER A 653 -12.86 -23.41 -6.08
N LEU A 654 -13.03 -22.47 -7.02
CA LEU A 654 -14.32 -21.91 -7.39
C LEU A 654 -15.23 -22.93 -8.08
N SER A 655 -14.65 -23.88 -8.82
CA SER A 655 -15.40 -24.98 -9.43
C SER A 655 -16.07 -25.87 -8.38
N TRP A 656 -15.35 -26.18 -7.30
CA TRP A 656 -15.91 -26.87 -6.13
C TRP A 656 -17.02 -26.01 -5.52
N THR A 657 -16.74 -24.73 -5.24
CA THR A 657 -17.73 -23.81 -4.65
C THR A 657 -19.00 -23.72 -5.48
N TYR A 658 -18.88 -23.67 -6.81
CA TYR A 658 -20.00 -23.69 -7.74
C TYR A 658 -20.81 -24.98 -7.65
N ALA A 659 -20.13 -26.14 -7.56
CA ALA A 659 -20.81 -27.43 -7.38
C ALA A 659 -21.61 -27.46 -6.07
N GLN A 660 -21.02 -26.99 -4.96
CA GLN A 660 -21.65 -26.95 -3.64
C GLN A 660 -22.83 -25.98 -3.59
N GLN A 661 -22.67 -24.77 -4.14
CA GLN A 661 -23.76 -23.78 -4.16
C GLN A 661 -24.98 -24.31 -4.91
N ASN A 662 -24.74 -24.92 -6.08
CA ASN A 662 -25.80 -25.55 -6.85
C ASN A 662 -26.45 -26.70 -6.09
N TYR A 663 -25.65 -27.63 -5.56
CA TYR A 663 -26.17 -28.82 -4.90
C TYR A 663 -26.93 -28.53 -3.61
N ILE A 664 -26.43 -27.62 -2.78
CA ILE A 664 -27.01 -27.32 -1.46
C ILE A 664 -28.21 -26.37 -1.58
N ARG A 665 -28.14 -25.37 -2.48
CA ARG A 665 -29.07 -24.21 -2.43
C ARG A 665 -29.82 -23.92 -3.72
N GLN A 666 -29.38 -24.44 -4.88
CA GLN A 666 -29.98 -24.14 -6.18
C GLN A 666 -30.30 -25.44 -6.92
N SER A 667 -29.67 -25.71 -8.07
CA SER A 667 -29.94 -26.92 -8.84
C SER A 667 -29.05 -28.10 -8.43
N LYS A 668 -29.65 -29.13 -7.83
CA LYS A 668 -28.94 -30.37 -7.47
C LYS A 668 -28.28 -31.04 -8.67
N THR A 669 -28.96 -31.04 -9.82
CA THR A 669 -28.47 -31.64 -11.07
C THR A 669 -27.20 -30.94 -11.56
N ILE A 670 -27.19 -29.61 -11.59
CA ILE A 670 -26.01 -28.83 -12.00
C ILE A 670 -24.86 -29.07 -11.02
N GLY A 671 -25.13 -29.11 -9.71
CA GLY A 671 -24.13 -29.37 -8.69
C GLY A 671 -23.46 -30.74 -8.86
N ILE A 672 -24.26 -31.79 -9.05
CA ILE A 672 -23.77 -33.15 -9.32
C ILE A 672 -22.99 -33.22 -10.63
N LYS A 673 -23.48 -32.59 -11.71
CA LYS A 673 -22.77 -32.55 -13.00
C LYS A 673 -21.41 -31.86 -12.87
N GLN A 674 -21.33 -30.74 -12.16
CA GLN A 674 -20.05 -30.07 -11.93
C GLN A 674 -19.09 -30.95 -11.12
N LEU A 675 -19.58 -31.56 -10.03
CA LEU A 675 -18.75 -32.41 -9.19
C LEU A 675 -18.29 -33.67 -9.95
N TYR A 676 -19.10 -34.18 -10.87
CA TYR A 676 -18.73 -35.25 -11.79
C TYR A 676 -17.55 -34.86 -12.69
N LEU A 677 -17.55 -33.63 -13.22
CA LEU A 677 -16.41 -33.14 -14.01
C LEU A 677 -15.13 -33.08 -13.14
N LEU A 678 -15.23 -32.56 -11.93
CA LEU A 678 -14.11 -32.50 -10.97
C LEU A 678 -13.61 -33.89 -10.57
N ALA A 679 -14.52 -34.84 -10.33
CA ALA A 679 -14.20 -36.22 -9.96
C ALA A 679 -13.46 -37.00 -11.08
N ASN A 680 -13.60 -36.58 -12.33
CA ASN A 680 -12.89 -37.18 -13.47
C ASN A 680 -11.67 -36.36 -13.91
N ALA A 681 -11.52 -35.12 -13.43
CA ALA A 681 -10.37 -34.28 -13.71
C ALA A 681 -9.08 -34.82 -13.07
N ASN A 682 -7.94 -34.42 -13.62
CA ASN A 682 -6.63 -34.71 -13.03
C ASN A 682 -6.36 -33.69 -11.91
N SER A 683 -6.79 -34.01 -10.69
CA SER A 683 -6.65 -33.16 -9.51
C SER A 683 -6.13 -33.95 -8.31
N LYS A 684 -5.39 -33.28 -7.42
CA LYS A 684 -5.00 -33.83 -6.11
C LYS A 684 -6.20 -34.21 -5.23
N TYR A 685 -7.36 -33.58 -5.45
CA TYR A 685 -8.59 -33.86 -4.70
C TYR A 685 -9.50 -34.89 -5.38
N LYS A 686 -9.06 -35.54 -6.46
CA LYS A 686 -9.86 -36.52 -7.22
C LYS A 686 -10.58 -37.55 -6.35
N ASN A 687 -9.90 -38.12 -5.35
CA ASN A 687 -10.50 -39.10 -4.45
C ASN A 687 -11.58 -38.46 -3.58
N ILE A 688 -11.33 -37.24 -3.08
CA ILE A 688 -12.30 -36.51 -2.26
C ILE A 688 -13.53 -36.12 -3.09
N TYR A 689 -13.35 -35.68 -4.35
CA TYR A 689 -14.46 -35.41 -5.26
C TYR A 689 -15.29 -36.67 -5.52
N ASN A 690 -14.66 -37.80 -5.81
CA ASN A 690 -15.36 -39.07 -6.01
C ASN A 690 -16.10 -39.52 -4.74
N GLN A 691 -15.52 -39.31 -3.55
CA GLN A 691 -16.18 -39.64 -2.28
C GLN A 691 -17.43 -38.78 -2.09
N ASN A 692 -17.30 -37.45 -2.22
CA ASN A 692 -18.43 -36.52 -2.08
C ASN A 692 -19.51 -36.80 -3.12
N LEU A 693 -19.12 -37.03 -4.37
CA LEU A 693 -20.05 -37.36 -5.44
C LEU A 693 -20.79 -38.66 -5.17
N GLY A 694 -20.08 -39.69 -4.71
CA GLY A 694 -20.68 -40.97 -4.33
C GLY A 694 -21.71 -40.81 -3.20
N LEU A 695 -21.36 -40.05 -2.15
CA LEU A 695 -22.27 -39.77 -1.04
C LEU A 695 -23.45 -38.87 -1.45
N TRP A 696 -23.26 -37.93 -2.38
CA TRP A 696 -24.35 -37.11 -2.94
C TRP A 696 -25.30 -37.97 -3.76
N LEU A 697 -24.78 -38.82 -4.64
CA LEU A 697 -25.58 -39.75 -5.43
C LEU A 697 -26.35 -40.72 -4.55
N MET A 698 -25.74 -41.23 -3.47
CA MET A 698 -26.43 -42.05 -2.47
C MET A 698 -27.60 -41.28 -1.83
N LYS A 699 -27.37 -40.02 -1.43
CA LYS A 699 -28.41 -39.17 -0.82
C LYS A 699 -29.57 -38.89 -1.78
N GLU A 700 -29.29 -38.82 -3.08
CA GLU A 700 -30.31 -38.68 -4.13
C GLU A 700 -30.88 -40.04 -4.61
N GLY A 701 -30.48 -41.16 -3.99
CA GLY A 701 -30.98 -42.52 -4.25
C GLY A 701 -30.42 -43.21 -5.50
N VAL A 702 -29.34 -42.67 -6.08
CA VAL A 702 -28.67 -43.24 -7.26
C VAL A 702 -27.55 -44.21 -6.81
N LEU A 703 -27.97 -45.35 -6.25
CA LEU A 703 -27.07 -46.25 -5.53
C LEU A 703 -25.95 -46.86 -6.39
N ASP A 704 -26.26 -47.28 -7.62
CA ASP A 704 -25.28 -47.98 -8.48
C ASP A 704 -24.11 -47.04 -8.87
N GLN A 705 -24.41 -45.78 -9.19
CA GLN A 705 -23.38 -44.77 -9.45
C GLN A 705 -22.68 -44.33 -8.15
N ALA A 706 -23.39 -44.27 -7.03
CA ALA A 706 -22.78 -44.01 -5.73
C ALA A 706 -21.68 -45.03 -5.40
N LEU A 707 -21.98 -46.33 -5.58
CA LEU A 707 -21.02 -47.42 -5.40
C LEU A 707 -19.81 -47.29 -6.33
N LEU A 708 -20.03 -47.01 -7.62
CA LEU A 708 -18.95 -46.81 -8.58
C LEU A 708 -18.01 -45.67 -8.15
N ARG A 709 -18.58 -44.55 -7.69
CA ARG A 709 -17.81 -43.37 -7.26
C ARG A 709 -17.10 -43.58 -5.92
N LEU A 710 -17.73 -44.23 -4.95
CA LEU A 710 -17.08 -44.58 -3.68
C LEU A 710 -15.92 -45.56 -3.88
N LYS A 711 -16.07 -46.54 -4.78
CA LYS A 711 -14.97 -47.43 -5.18
C LYS A 711 -13.83 -46.64 -5.82
N ALA A 712 -14.13 -45.71 -6.73
CA ALA A 712 -13.13 -44.84 -7.35
C ALA A 712 -12.44 -43.90 -6.34
N ALA A 713 -13.13 -43.53 -5.26
CA ALA A 713 -12.58 -42.76 -4.16
C ALA A 713 -11.66 -43.56 -3.22
N GLY A 714 -11.70 -44.89 -3.29
CA GLY A 714 -11.04 -45.78 -2.33
C GLY A 714 -11.79 -45.91 -0.99
N ASP A 715 -13.06 -45.51 -0.91
CA ASP A 715 -13.89 -45.63 0.30
C ASP A 715 -14.53 -47.03 0.38
N SER A 716 -13.69 -48.02 0.68
CA SER A 716 -14.10 -49.42 0.81
C SER A 716 -15.16 -49.64 1.91
N SER A 717 -15.16 -48.78 2.94
CA SER A 717 -16.09 -48.88 4.07
C SER A 717 -17.53 -48.55 3.65
N SER A 718 -17.74 -47.38 3.06
CA SER A 718 -19.03 -46.96 2.52
C SER A 718 -19.46 -47.88 1.38
N PHE A 719 -18.53 -48.29 0.50
CA PHE A 719 -18.82 -49.20 -0.59
C PHE A 719 -19.36 -50.56 -0.10
N SER A 720 -18.72 -51.17 0.88
CA SER A 720 -19.14 -52.46 1.44
C SER A 720 -20.53 -52.38 2.07
N LEU A 721 -20.78 -51.34 2.87
CA LEU A 721 -22.09 -51.10 3.50
C LEU A 721 -23.20 -50.92 2.47
N LEU A 722 -22.96 -50.13 1.43
CA LEU A 722 -23.94 -49.82 0.39
C LEU A 722 -24.17 -50.98 -0.59
N SER A 723 -23.27 -51.95 -0.64
CA SER A 723 -23.40 -53.13 -1.52
C SER A 723 -24.39 -54.19 -0.99
N ASN A 724 -24.94 -53.99 0.21
CA ASN A 724 -25.90 -54.92 0.82
C ASN A 724 -27.25 -54.93 0.06
N ALA A 725 -27.67 -56.11 -0.39
CA ALA A 725 -28.92 -56.30 -1.14
C ALA A 725 -30.18 -55.83 -0.38
N ASN A 726 -30.22 -55.98 0.94
CA ASN A 726 -31.34 -55.51 1.77
C ASN A 726 -31.45 -53.99 1.75
N LEU A 727 -30.31 -53.29 1.74
CA LEU A 727 -30.27 -51.83 1.67
C LEU A 727 -30.77 -51.35 0.31
N LYS A 728 -30.38 -52.02 -0.79
CA LYS A 728 -30.86 -51.69 -2.15
C LYS A 728 -32.39 -51.78 -2.25
N GLN A 729 -33.00 -52.82 -1.68
CA GLN A 729 -34.47 -52.95 -1.64
C GLN A 729 -35.14 -51.83 -0.81
N LYS A 730 -34.51 -51.42 0.30
CA LYS A 730 -35.02 -50.35 1.15
C LYS A 730 -34.94 -48.98 0.46
N VAL A 731 -33.82 -48.66 -0.18
CA VAL A 731 -33.65 -47.44 -0.99
C VAL A 731 -34.74 -47.35 -2.05
N GLU A 732 -35.03 -48.45 -2.74
CA GLU A 732 -36.08 -48.51 -3.75
C GLU A 732 -37.47 -48.18 -3.18
N LYS A 733 -37.80 -48.75 -2.01
CA LYS A 733 -39.06 -48.46 -1.30
C LYS A 733 -39.13 -46.99 -0.85
N ASP A 734 -38.02 -46.44 -0.36
CA ASP A 734 -37.92 -45.04 0.05
C ASP A 734 -38.11 -44.10 -1.14
N LEU A 735 -37.55 -44.43 -2.31
CA LEU A 735 -37.76 -43.68 -3.56
C LEU A 735 -39.23 -43.66 -3.97
N GLN A 736 -39.95 -44.77 -3.85
CA GLN A 736 -41.40 -44.80 -4.12
C GLN A 736 -42.18 -43.91 -3.16
N LEU A 737 -41.87 -43.96 -1.86
CA LEU A 737 -42.51 -43.12 -0.84
C LEU A 737 -42.20 -41.64 -1.06
N GLN A 738 -40.95 -41.32 -1.39
CA GLN A 738 -40.49 -39.97 -1.70
C GLN A 738 -41.22 -39.41 -2.94
N SER A 739 -41.38 -40.21 -4.00
CA SER A 739 -42.15 -39.83 -5.19
C SER A 739 -43.63 -39.58 -4.87
N LYS A 740 -44.25 -40.41 -4.01
CA LYS A 740 -45.63 -40.16 -3.53
C LYS A 740 -45.73 -38.84 -2.78
N LYS A 741 -44.77 -38.54 -1.90
CA LYS A 741 -44.72 -37.32 -1.10
C LYS A 741 -44.57 -36.06 -1.97
N TYR A 742 -43.55 -36.01 -2.83
CA TYR A 742 -43.27 -34.82 -3.63
C TYR A 742 -44.21 -34.70 -4.84
N GLY A 743 -44.64 -35.83 -5.40
CA GLY A 743 -45.48 -35.85 -6.59
C GLY A 743 -46.97 -35.62 -6.33
N ALA A 744 -47.42 -35.33 -5.11
CA ALA A 744 -48.85 -35.22 -4.78
C ALA A 744 -49.56 -34.04 -5.50
N ASN A 745 -48.90 -32.88 -5.63
CA ASN A 745 -49.47 -31.63 -6.16
C ASN A 745 -48.59 -30.99 -7.25
N ILE A 746 -48.29 -31.73 -8.32
CA ILE A 746 -47.51 -31.19 -9.46
C ILE A 746 -48.39 -30.27 -10.31
N THR A 747 -47.89 -29.07 -10.58
CA THR A 747 -48.51 -28.05 -11.42
C THR A 747 -47.50 -27.49 -12.43
N GLY A 748 -47.99 -26.80 -13.47
CA GLY A 748 -47.12 -26.15 -14.44
C GLY A 748 -46.21 -25.06 -13.83
N LYS A 749 -46.52 -24.55 -12.63
CA LYS A 749 -45.73 -23.50 -11.95
C LYS A 749 -44.68 -24.04 -10.98
N ASN A 750 -44.86 -25.24 -10.42
CA ASN A 750 -43.97 -25.79 -9.38
C ASN A 750 -43.20 -27.05 -9.79
N TYR A 751 -43.42 -27.60 -10.99
CA TYR A 751 -42.80 -28.88 -11.37
C TYR A 751 -41.25 -28.86 -11.33
N ILE A 752 -40.61 -27.72 -11.63
CA ILE A 752 -39.15 -27.57 -11.55
C ILE A 752 -38.66 -27.65 -10.11
N GLU A 753 -39.36 -26.96 -9.20
CA GLU A 753 -39.05 -26.99 -7.77
C GLU A 753 -39.22 -28.40 -7.21
N VAL A 754 -40.32 -29.08 -7.56
CA VAL A 754 -40.59 -30.47 -7.19
C VAL A 754 -39.54 -31.41 -7.76
N LEU A 755 -39.17 -31.26 -9.04
CA LEU A 755 -38.11 -32.04 -9.68
C LEU A 755 -36.79 -31.86 -8.93
N ASN A 756 -36.45 -30.63 -8.57
CA ASN A 756 -35.19 -30.33 -7.88
C ASN A 756 -35.11 -30.91 -6.45
N GLN A 757 -36.24 -31.28 -5.83
CA GLN A 757 -36.23 -31.98 -4.54
C GLN A 757 -35.64 -33.40 -4.65
N ALA A 758 -35.91 -34.10 -5.76
CA ALA A 758 -35.43 -35.46 -6.02
C ALA A 758 -35.23 -35.70 -7.53
N PRO A 759 -34.20 -35.06 -8.15
CA PRO A 759 -34.06 -34.95 -9.60
C PRO A 759 -33.70 -36.25 -10.32
N PHE A 760 -33.35 -37.30 -9.58
CA PHE A 760 -32.97 -38.60 -10.12
C PHE A 760 -33.87 -39.74 -9.64
N ASN A 761 -34.97 -39.43 -8.94
CA ASN A 761 -35.92 -40.41 -8.46
C ASN A 761 -36.74 -40.96 -9.65
N PRO A 762 -36.61 -42.26 -10.00
CA PRO A 762 -37.22 -42.82 -11.21
C PRO A 762 -38.75 -42.64 -11.27
N TYR A 763 -39.42 -42.84 -10.14
CA TYR A 763 -40.87 -42.74 -10.03
C TYR A 763 -41.36 -41.30 -10.12
N LEU A 764 -40.60 -40.34 -9.59
CA LEU A 764 -40.94 -38.93 -9.67
C LEU A 764 -40.73 -38.41 -11.11
N ILE A 765 -39.65 -38.84 -11.76
CA ILE A 765 -39.34 -38.52 -13.16
C ILE A 765 -40.45 -39.00 -14.09
N GLU A 766 -40.88 -40.25 -13.96
CA GLU A 766 -42.00 -40.78 -14.74
C GLU A 766 -43.27 -39.93 -14.54
N LYS A 767 -43.61 -39.62 -13.28
CA LYS A 767 -44.80 -38.85 -12.93
C LYS A 767 -44.78 -37.43 -13.49
N ILE A 768 -43.66 -36.71 -13.36
CA ILE A 768 -43.49 -35.35 -13.89
C ILE A 768 -43.51 -35.37 -15.43
N SER A 769 -42.83 -36.32 -16.05
CA SER A 769 -42.79 -36.45 -17.52
C SER A 769 -44.18 -36.73 -18.09
N ASN A 770 -44.95 -37.61 -17.45
CA ASN A 770 -46.34 -37.88 -17.84
C ASN A 770 -47.25 -36.67 -17.62
N TYR A 771 -47.08 -35.95 -16.52
CA TYR A 771 -47.80 -34.68 -16.28
C TYR A 771 -47.51 -33.66 -17.39
N LEU A 772 -46.25 -33.41 -17.73
CA LEU A 772 -45.85 -32.47 -18.78
C LEU A 772 -46.42 -32.89 -20.14
N THR A 773 -46.36 -34.18 -20.46
CA THR A 773 -46.99 -34.73 -21.68
C THR A 773 -48.49 -34.41 -21.72
N SER A 774 -49.21 -34.57 -20.61
CA SER A 774 -50.65 -34.24 -20.51
C SER A 774 -50.98 -32.76 -20.68
N LYS A 775 -49.98 -31.87 -20.51
CA LYS A 775 -50.08 -30.42 -20.73
C LYS A 775 -49.55 -29.98 -22.10
N ASN A 776 -49.36 -30.92 -23.01
CA ASN A 776 -48.78 -30.70 -24.35
C ASN A 776 -47.34 -30.14 -24.33
N LYS A 777 -46.61 -30.39 -23.24
CA LYS A 777 -45.23 -29.96 -22.99
C LYS A 777 -44.25 -31.10 -23.27
N LYS A 778 -44.32 -31.66 -24.49
CA LYS A 778 -43.66 -32.93 -24.82
C LYS A 778 -42.13 -32.86 -24.82
N LEU A 779 -41.54 -31.77 -25.31
CA LEU A 779 -40.09 -31.57 -25.30
C LEU A 779 -39.54 -31.43 -23.86
N GLU A 780 -40.24 -30.69 -23.00
CA GLU A 780 -39.86 -30.56 -21.59
C GLU A 780 -39.96 -31.92 -20.87
N ALA A 781 -40.98 -32.73 -21.20
CA ALA A 781 -41.13 -34.09 -20.67
C ALA A 781 -39.97 -35.01 -21.09
N TYR A 782 -39.54 -34.93 -22.35
CA TYR A 782 -38.36 -35.65 -22.85
C TYR A 782 -37.10 -35.21 -22.11
N ASN A 783 -36.85 -33.90 -22.00
CA ASN A 783 -35.65 -33.36 -21.35
C ASN A 783 -35.53 -33.79 -19.88
N VAL A 784 -36.64 -33.85 -19.14
CA VAL A 784 -36.66 -34.32 -17.74
C VAL A 784 -36.15 -35.76 -17.64
N ALA A 785 -36.64 -36.66 -18.49
CA ALA A 785 -36.19 -38.05 -18.51
C ALA A 785 -34.75 -38.19 -19.04
N PHE A 786 -34.36 -37.39 -20.05
CA PHE A 786 -33.04 -37.41 -20.67
C PHE A 786 -31.94 -37.06 -19.66
N TYR A 787 -32.06 -35.93 -18.97
CA TYR A 787 -31.06 -35.51 -17.98
C TYR A 787 -30.98 -36.46 -16.78
N ALA A 788 -32.11 -37.08 -16.40
CA ALA A 788 -32.12 -38.07 -15.34
C ALA A 788 -31.38 -39.36 -15.78
N ALA A 789 -31.49 -39.76 -17.06
CA ALA A 789 -30.82 -40.93 -17.62
C ALA A 789 -29.30 -40.77 -17.73
N GLU A 790 -28.79 -39.55 -17.95
CA GLU A 790 -27.34 -39.25 -17.97
C GLU A 790 -26.66 -39.56 -16.62
N VAL A 791 -27.38 -39.36 -15.52
CA VAL A 791 -26.85 -39.56 -14.16
C VAL A 791 -27.27 -40.91 -13.59
N ASN A 792 -28.54 -41.30 -13.72
CA ASN A 792 -29.07 -42.58 -13.23
C ASN A 792 -29.19 -43.60 -14.38
N SER A 793 -28.03 -43.92 -14.96
CA SER A 793 -27.92 -44.73 -16.19
C SER A 793 -28.39 -46.18 -16.05
N GLU A 794 -28.52 -46.68 -14.83
CA GLU A 794 -28.89 -48.07 -14.54
C GLU A 794 -30.37 -48.22 -14.13
N SER A 795 -31.14 -47.13 -14.13
CA SER A 795 -32.58 -47.19 -13.84
C SER A 795 -33.40 -47.57 -15.07
N ALA A 796 -33.91 -48.80 -15.10
CA ALA A 796 -34.78 -49.27 -16.17
C ALA A 796 -36.04 -48.39 -16.34
N LEU A 797 -36.61 -47.86 -15.25
CA LEU A 797 -37.81 -47.02 -15.31
C LEU A 797 -37.56 -45.65 -15.95
N ILE A 798 -36.39 -45.04 -15.69
CA ILE A 798 -36.01 -43.76 -16.32
C ILE A 798 -35.82 -43.96 -17.82
N TRP A 799 -35.11 -45.01 -18.23
CA TRP A 799 -34.94 -45.32 -19.65
C TRP A 799 -36.25 -45.68 -20.36
N GLU A 800 -37.13 -46.44 -19.70
CA GLU A 800 -38.49 -46.71 -20.22
C GLU A 800 -39.27 -45.41 -20.42
N THR A 801 -39.20 -44.50 -19.45
CA THR A 801 -39.81 -43.17 -19.57
C THR A 801 -39.21 -42.40 -20.74
N LEU A 802 -37.87 -42.33 -20.84
CA LEU A 802 -37.17 -41.61 -21.91
C LEU A 802 -37.56 -42.14 -23.30
N VAL A 803 -37.61 -43.46 -23.49
CA VAL A 803 -38.03 -44.07 -24.76
C VAL A 803 -39.46 -43.67 -25.12
N LYS A 804 -40.40 -43.75 -24.18
CA LYS A 804 -41.79 -43.31 -24.41
C LYS A 804 -41.86 -41.83 -24.79
N LYS A 805 -41.08 -40.97 -24.12
CA LYS A 805 -41.08 -39.52 -24.40
C LYS A 805 -40.38 -39.17 -25.71
N ALA A 806 -39.34 -39.90 -26.10
CA ALA A 806 -38.71 -39.75 -27.41
C ALA A 806 -39.69 -40.10 -28.55
N ILE A 807 -40.46 -41.18 -28.38
CA ILE A 807 -41.53 -41.56 -29.32
C ILE A 807 -42.61 -40.46 -29.38
N ASP A 808 -43.01 -39.87 -28.24
CA ASP A 808 -44.02 -38.81 -28.18
C ASP A 808 -43.67 -37.56 -29.01
N ILE A 809 -42.36 -37.29 -29.21
CA ILE A 809 -41.81 -36.18 -30.02
C ILE A 809 -41.25 -36.62 -31.38
N SER A 810 -41.46 -37.88 -31.79
CA SER A 810 -40.96 -38.47 -33.05
C SER A 810 -39.43 -38.55 -33.18
N GLU A 811 -38.70 -38.52 -32.07
CA GLU A 811 -37.24 -38.70 -32.02
C GLU A 811 -36.88 -40.20 -31.98
N PHE A 812 -37.14 -40.89 -33.09
CA PHE A 812 -37.06 -42.35 -33.19
C PHE A 812 -35.63 -42.92 -33.09
N GLU A 813 -34.59 -42.14 -33.37
CA GLU A 813 -33.20 -42.58 -33.17
C GLU A 813 -32.87 -42.66 -31.69
N TYR A 814 -33.16 -41.60 -30.93
CA TYR A 814 -33.00 -41.56 -29.48
C TYR A 814 -33.85 -42.61 -28.77
N ALA A 815 -35.07 -42.88 -29.26
CA ALA A 815 -35.90 -43.96 -28.74
C ALA A 815 -35.25 -45.34 -28.95
N MET A 816 -34.63 -45.58 -30.11
CA MET A 816 -33.95 -46.85 -30.41
C MET A 816 -32.70 -47.03 -29.56
N ASP A 817 -31.91 -45.98 -29.37
CA ASP A 817 -30.73 -46.05 -28.50
C ASP A 817 -31.11 -46.28 -27.03
N GLY A 818 -32.20 -45.68 -26.56
CA GLY A 818 -32.77 -45.98 -25.26
C GLY A 818 -33.21 -47.45 -25.13
N ILE A 819 -33.82 -48.03 -26.17
CA ILE A 819 -34.17 -49.47 -26.20
C ILE A 819 -32.92 -50.35 -26.11
N LYS A 820 -31.85 -50.05 -26.86
CA LYS A 820 -30.58 -50.78 -26.77
C LYS A 820 -29.97 -50.70 -25.37
N LYS A 821 -30.03 -49.53 -24.71
CA LYS A 821 -29.56 -49.41 -23.33
C LYS A 821 -30.43 -50.24 -22.38
N LEU A 822 -31.75 -50.23 -22.54
CA LEU A 822 -32.67 -51.08 -21.75
C LEU A 822 -32.36 -52.57 -21.89
N GLU A 823 -31.95 -53.06 -23.08
CA GLU A 823 -31.56 -54.45 -23.31
C GLU A 823 -30.41 -54.89 -22.39
N THR A 824 -29.55 -53.95 -21.98
CA THR A 824 -28.43 -54.23 -21.07
C THR A 824 -28.82 -54.29 -19.58
N ILE A 825 -30.00 -53.77 -19.20
CA ILE A 825 -30.38 -53.56 -17.79
C ILE A 825 -31.77 -54.11 -17.41
N THR A 826 -32.56 -54.70 -18.33
CA THR A 826 -33.90 -55.24 -18.04
C THR A 826 -34.22 -56.56 -18.75
N SER A 827 -35.35 -57.19 -18.38
CA SER A 827 -35.79 -58.49 -18.91
C SER A 827 -36.76 -58.37 -20.11
N ASN A 828 -36.81 -59.41 -20.95
CA ASN A 828 -37.38 -59.37 -22.31
C ASN A 828 -38.85 -58.93 -22.44
N SER A 829 -39.74 -59.29 -21.50
CA SER A 829 -41.20 -59.12 -21.70
C SER A 829 -41.68 -57.65 -21.75
N LYS A 830 -41.05 -56.75 -20.98
CA LYS A 830 -41.35 -55.30 -21.03
C LYS A 830 -40.77 -54.64 -22.28
N LEU A 831 -39.65 -55.16 -22.75
CA LEU A 831 -38.91 -54.64 -23.89
C LEU A 831 -39.67 -54.83 -25.22
N ASP A 832 -40.36 -55.97 -25.36
CA ASP A 832 -41.20 -56.27 -26.52
C ASP A 832 -42.37 -55.30 -26.67
N SER A 833 -42.97 -54.88 -25.55
CA SER A 833 -44.07 -53.90 -25.55
C SER A 833 -43.61 -52.51 -26.03
N LEU A 834 -42.42 -52.08 -25.63
CA LEU A 834 -41.81 -50.82 -26.06
C LEU A 834 -41.39 -50.86 -27.54
N LYS A 835 -40.81 -51.97 -27.99
CA LYS A 835 -40.45 -52.20 -29.41
C LYS A 835 -41.70 -52.18 -30.30
N LYS A 836 -42.80 -52.77 -29.85
CA LYS A 836 -44.08 -52.73 -30.55
C LYS A 836 -44.61 -51.29 -30.66
N LEU A 837 -44.64 -50.55 -29.55
CA LEU A 837 -45.06 -49.15 -29.52
C LEU A 837 -44.20 -48.27 -30.46
N TYR A 838 -42.89 -48.48 -30.45
CA TYR A 838 -41.94 -47.80 -31.34
C TYR A 838 -42.27 -48.04 -32.82
N ASN A 839 -42.44 -49.31 -33.22
CA ASN A 839 -42.71 -49.69 -34.61
C ASN A 839 -44.07 -49.14 -35.08
N GLU A 840 -45.11 -49.22 -34.24
CA GLU A 840 -46.44 -48.70 -34.55
C GLU A 840 -46.44 -47.19 -34.77
N GLN A 841 -45.76 -46.43 -33.90
CA GLN A 841 -45.70 -44.96 -34.03
C GLN A 841 -44.81 -44.51 -35.18
N LYS A 842 -43.67 -45.19 -35.41
CA LYS A 842 -42.79 -44.90 -36.55
C LYS A 842 -43.53 -45.11 -37.87
N GLN A 843 -44.27 -46.21 -38.00
CA GLN A 843 -45.11 -46.46 -39.18
C GLN A 843 -46.22 -45.42 -39.35
N LYS A 844 -46.89 -44.99 -38.27
CA LYS A 844 -47.91 -43.92 -38.33
C LYS A 844 -47.35 -42.58 -38.80
N VAL A 845 -46.19 -42.17 -38.31
CA VAL A 845 -45.54 -40.93 -38.74
C VAL A 845 -45.05 -41.03 -40.19
N GLN A 846 -44.53 -42.19 -40.60
CA GLN A 846 -44.08 -42.45 -41.98
C GLN A 846 -45.23 -42.60 -42.98
N SER A 847 -46.43 -42.99 -42.55
CA SER A 847 -47.62 -43.15 -43.41
C SER A 847 -48.56 -41.93 -43.41
N GLY A 848 -48.44 -41.02 -42.43
CA GLY A 848 -49.24 -39.79 -42.31
C GLY A 848 -48.60 -38.54 -42.93
N GLY A 849 -47.52 -38.69 -43.70
CA GLY A 849 -46.88 -37.59 -44.44
C GLY A 849 -47.48 -37.41 -45.84
N PHE A 850 -48.60 -36.70 -45.93
CA PHE A 850 -49.01 -35.86 -47.06
C PHE A 850 -49.72 -34.61 -46.54
#